data_AF-A0A7Y8TR74-F1
#
_entry.id   AF-A0A7Y8TR74-F1
#
_cell.length_a   1.000
_cell.length_b   1.000
_cell.length_c   1.000
_cell.angle_alpha   90.00
_cell.angle_beta   90.00
_cell.angle_gamma   90.00
#
_symmetry.space_group_name_H-M   'P 1'
#
loop_
_entity.id
_entity.type
_entity.pdbx_description
1 polymer ?
#
loop_
_entity_poly.entity_id
_entity_poly.type
_entity_poly.pdbx_seq_one_letter_code
_entity_poly.pdbx_strand_id
1 'polypeptide(L)'
;MGFKLKKKNSGEETVRKASGPGFFAKLQARTEEFASVFGETEKSKPLILGAAFCIILSLFLLLYLFYSVPRNNDFTRSLGDLRLLSQTISRQATEATASGTPESIKNLTDSQKAFAANLETVKDIHPNTDTLREVETQWKSVSENIDLIASQQKIINQLYDTNIAIAETIPGIQAEYNLMVDQMARQDMPSSQVVIAKNQVFIAERILRSISSVLTGTDSSRESADDFSADTETFGAYLAAQLNGSAELGVQRITQEDLRSSLEGIQAEYEDVLKSAAATVLNNSTQIVKVRQASSSIFDQSDKLLTNLNKLSSGSGWSIAIPAIGLIAALLAFLFCVFKLLNLRGEADKTRVVRLQDEYDRNQNAILRLLDEIADLADGDLRSYATVSEDFTGAIADSINFAIDQLRDLVSRIHETSHEVAQYTATTQNITNQLAEASEHQAQEIAGASAAINEMAMSIDQVSANAEESAAVAERSVHIASNGADVVNRSIEGMDIIREQIQETSKRIKRLGESSQEIGNIVALINDIADQTNILALNAAIQASMAGEAGRGFAVVADEVQRLAERSASATKQIETLVKTIQTDTNEAVISMEQTTSEVVRGANLSKDAGVALDEIQTVSTNLAKLISNISDAAKLQSASAGHIATTMNVVQEITSQTTSATFDTARSVSELANMAESLRESVTDFKLPE
;
A
#
# COMPACT_ATOMS: atom_id res chain seq x y z
N MET A 1 100.18 73.46 22.49
CA MET A 1 101.37 73.18 23.32
C MET A 1 101.86 71.78 22.99
N GLY A 2 103.03 71.69 22.35
CA GLY A 2 103.61 70.41 21.98
C GLY A 2 104.38 69.80 23.14
N PHE A 3 104.27 68.48 23.30
CA PHE A 3 105.35 67.66 23.82
C PHE A 3 105.39 66.34 23.05
N LYS A 4 106.35 66.27 22.13
CA LYS A 4 106.98 65.02 21.69
C LYS A 4 107.88 64.54 22.83
N LEU A 5 107.99 63.23 23.00
CA LEU A 5 109.25 62.45 23.11
C LEU A 5 108.86 60.96 23.23
N LYS A 6 108.97 60.19 22.14
CA LYS A 6 110.13 59.35 21.71
C LYS A 6 110.12 57.98 22.41
N LYS A 7 109.46 56.97 21.85
CA LYS A 7 109.98 55.93 20.91
C LYS A 7 110.92 54.90 21.57
N LYS A 8 110.47 53.63 21.66
CA LYS A 8 111.28 52.48 21.25
C LYS A 8 110.37 51.31 20.79
N ASN A 9 110.68 50.85 19.58
CA ASN A 9 110.00 49.83 18.76
C ASN A 9 110.04 48.42 19.37
N SER A 10 109.06 47.56 19.01
CA SER A 10 109.25 46.41 18.10
C SER A 10 107.99 45.56 17.92
N GLY A 11 107.67 45.21 16.66
CA GLY A 11 106.92 44.01 16.21
C GLY A 11 105.41 44.02 16.45
N GLU A 12 104.57 44.34 15.46
CA GLU A 12 104.00 43.45 14.43
C GLU A 12 102.83 42.55 14.89
N GLU A 13 101.77 42.64 14.07
CA GLU A 13 100.71 41.66 13.82
C GLU A 13 99.56 41.44 14.83
N THR A 14 98.50 42.23 14.57
CA THR A 14 97.10 41.79 14.39
C THR A 14 96.69 40.42 14.96
N VAL A 15 96.14 40.44 16.18
CA VAL A 15 95.30 39.35 16.69
C VAL A 15 93.88 39.50 16.14
N ARG A 16 93.55 38.72 15.11
CA ARG A 16 92.16 38.36 14.79
C ARG A 16 91.64 37.46 15.93
N LYS A 17 90.56 37.87 16.59
CA LYS A 17 89.76 37.01 17.48
C LYS A 17 89.26 35.80 16.69
N ALA A 18 89.92 34.66 16.88
CA ALA A 18 89.44 33.36 16.40
C ALA A 18 88.22 32.93 17.22
N SER A 19 87.14 32.66 16.50
CA SER A 19 85.97 31.89 16.93
C SER A 19 86.38 30.66 17.75
N GLY A 20 85.74 30.47 18.90
CA GLY A 20 85.87 29.25 19.69
C GLY A 20 85.57 27.99 18.84
N PRO A 21 86.06 26.81 19.27
CA PRO A 21 85.96 25.59 18.48
C PRO A 21 84.50 25.33 18.11
N GLY A 22 84.23 25.29 16.80
CA GLY A 22 82.92 25.02 16.25
C GLY A 22 82.36 23.71 16.80
N PHE A 23 81.04 23.64 16.93
CA PHE A 23 80.30 22.48 17.42
C PHE A 23 80.81 21.13 16.88
N PHE A 24 81.19 21.09 15.59
CA PHE A 24 81.79 19.91 14.94
C PHE A 24 83.14 19.47 15.52
N ALA A 25 84.03 20.41 15.89
CA ALA A 25 85.32 20.06 16.51
C ALA A 25 85.14 19.49 17.93
N LYS A 26 84.14 20.00 18.68
CA LYS A 26 83.76 19.42 19.99
C LYS A 26 83.10 18.05 19.84
N LEU A 27 82.27 17.84 18.82
CA LEU A 27 81.64 16.56 18.52
C LEU A 27 82.68 15.51 18.12
N GLN A 28 83.66 15.90 17.30
CA GLN A 28 84.76 15.04 16.84
C GLN A 28 85.71 14.63 17.97
N ALA A 29 86.07 15.58 18.86
CA ALA A 29 86.85 15.26 20.06
C ALA A 29 86.09 14.33 21.03
N ARG A 30 84.78 14.55 21.21
CA ARG A 30 83.93 13.68 22.04
C ARG A 30 83.70 12.29 21.44
N THR A 31 83.60 12.18 20.12
CA THR A 31 83.51 10.88 19.43
C THR A 31 84.84 10.14 19.44
N GLU A 32 85.97 10.84 19.43
CA GLU A 32 87.30 10.25 19.68
C GLU A 32 87.45 9.73 21.12
N GLU A 33 87.02 10.53 22.10
CA GLU A 33 86.98 10.15 23.51
C GLU A 33 86.08 8.93 23.73
N PHE A 34 84.88 8.90 23.11
CA PHE A 34 83.96 7.76 23.20
C PHE A 34 84.40 6.54 22.39
N ALA A 35 85.08 6.72 21.25
CA ALA A 35 85.62 5.62 20.44
C ALA A 35 86.79 4.91 21.13
N SER A 36 87.56 5.64 21.95
CA SER A 36 88.65 5.09 22.77
C SER A 36 88.16 4.12 23.87
N VAL A 37 86.89 4.23 24.27
CA VAL A 37 86.25 3.36 25.26
C VAL A 37 85.95 1.95 24.70
N PHE A 38 86.00 1.75 23.38
CA PHE A 38 85.67 0.48 22.71
C PHE A 38 86.88 -0.14 21.99
N GLY A 39 88.13 0.20 22.37
CA GLY A 39 89.36 -0.39 21.81
C GLY A 39 89.88 0.34 20.56
N GLU A 40 90.31 -0.41 19.53
CA GLU A 40 90.92 0.13 18.30
C GLU A 40 90.06 1.22 17.65
N THR A 41 90.56 2.46 17.69
CA THR A 41 89.81 3.68 17.32
C THR A 41 89.46 3.75 15.83
N GLU A 42 90.18 3.02 14.96
CA GLU A 42 89.86 2.93 13.53
C GLU A 42 88.61 2.09 13.22
N LYS A 43 88.29 1.08 14.05
CA LYS A 43 87.15 0.18 13.81
C LYS A 43 85.87 0.62 14.54
N SER A 44 86.00 1.31 15.68
CA SER A 44 84.86 1.74 16.50
C SER A 44 84.21 3.04 16.02
N LYS A 45 84.98 3.97 15.45
CA LYS A 45 84.48 5.26 14.91
C LYS A 45 83.33 5.13 13.89
N PRO A 46 83.41 4.31 12.82
CA PRO A 46 82.31 4.21 11.85
C PRO A 46 81.06 3.55 12.44
N LEU A 47 81.21 2.63 13.40
CA LEU A 47 80.08 1.96 14.07
C LEU A 47 79.35 2.88 15.05
N ILE A 48 80.06 3.75 15.78
CA ILE A 48 79.45 4.72 16.72
C ILE A 48 78.68 5.80 15.94
N LEU A 49 79.27 6.30 14.85
CA LEU A 49 78.58 7.25 13.97
C LEU A 49 77.35 6.60 13.30
N GLY A 50 77.46 5.34 12.88
CA GLY A 50 76.33 4.56 12.37
C GLY A 50 75.21 4.36 13.39
N ALA A 51 75.55 3.97 14.62
CA ALA A 51 74.58 3.81 15.71
C ALA A 51 73.88 5.13 16.10
N ALA A 52 74.63 6.23 16.16
CA ALA A 52 74.07 7.56 16.43
C ALA A 52 73.12 8.01 15.32
N PHE A 53 73.46 7.75 14.05
CA PHE A 53 72.59 8.04 12.91
C PHE A 53 71.30 7.21 12.96
N CYS A 54 71.38 5.91 13.26
CA CYS A 54 70.21 5.04 13.39
C CYS A 54 69.28 5.46 14.55
N ILE A 55 69.81 5.90 15.69
CA ILE A 55 68.99 6.46 16.78
C ILE A 55 68.28 7.72 16.32
N ILE A 56 68.98 8.66 15.69
CA ILE A 56 68.38 9.93 15.24
C ILE A 56 67.29 9.65 14.19
N LEU A 57 67.54 8.73 13.26
CA LEU A 57 66.57 8.31 12.25
C LEU A 57 65.36 7.60 12.88
N SER A 58 65.57 6.71 13.84
CA SER A 58 64.50 6.02 14.57
C SER A 58 63.67 7.00 15.39
N LEU A 59 64.30 7.95 16.09
CA LEU A 59 63.61 8.97 16.88
C LEU A 59 62.80 9.91 15.98
N PHE A 60 63.33 10.28 14.81
CA PHE A 60 62.62 11.05 13.80
C PHE A 60 61.42 10.29 13.21
N LEU A 61 61.59 9.01 12.85
CA LEU A 61 60.51 8.16 12.35
C LEU A 61 59.45 7.89 13.42
N LEU A 62 59.84 7.76 14.69
CA LEU A 62 58.93 7.59 15.82
C LEU A 62 58.11 8.85 16.08
N LEU A 63 58.75 10.03 16.06
CA LEU A 63 58.07 11.32 16.15
C LEU A 63 57.11 11.54 14.96
N TYR A 64 57.54 11.16 13.77
CA TYR A 64 56.70 11.20 12.57
C TYR A 64 55.49 10.29 12.71
N LEU A 65 55.66 9.04 13.15
CA LEU A 65 54.55 8.10 13.37
C LEU A 65 53.61 8.56 14.51
N PHE A 66 54.15 9.10 15.60
CA PHE A 66 53.34 9.63 16.71
C PHE A 66 52.49 10.83 16.27
N TYR A 67 52.97 11.61 15.30
CA TYR A 67 52.21 12.70 14.69
C TYR A 67 51.25 12.22 13.58
N SER A 68 51.66 11.27 12.74
CA SER A 68 50.89 10.85 11.55
C SER A 68 49.78 9.85 11.84
N VAL A 69 49.96 8.95 12.82
CA VAL A 69 49.00 7.88 13.13
C VAL A 69 47.68 8.43 13.69
N PRO A 70 47.65 9.30 14.72
CA PRO A 70 46.39 9.88 15.21
C PRO A 70 45.67 10.67 14.11
N ARG A 71 46.41 11.49 13.36
CA ARG A 71 45.88 12.31 12.27
C ARG A 71 45.26 11.46 11.14
N ASN A 72 45.87 10.33 10.79
CA ASN A 72 45.32 9.44 9.78
C ASN A 72 44.10 8.63 10.29
N ASN A 73 44.06 8.33 11.59
CA ASN A 73 42.92 7.69 12.24
C ASN A 73 41.70 8.64 12.26
N ASP A 74 41.92 9.91 12.62
CA ASP A 74 40.88 10.95 12.59
C ASP A 74 40.35 11.20 11.18
N PHE A 75 41.23 11.17 10.16
CA PHE A 75 40.80 11.22 8.75
C PHE A 75 39.92 10.03 8.37
N THR A 76 40.33 8.81 8.72
CA THR A 76 39.59 7.59 8.36
C THR A 76 38.22 7.55 9.04
N ARG A 77 38.16 7.94 10.32
CA ARG A 77 36.91 8.08 11.07
C ARG A 77 36.00 9.14 10.47
N SER A 78 36.51 10.35 10.25
CA SER A 78 35.74 11.46 9.67
C SER A 78 35.23 11.10 8.27
N LEU A 79 36.04 10.42 7.45
CA LEU A 79 35.63 9.96 6.12
C LEU A 79 34.53 8.89 6.20
N GLY A 80 34.60 7.98 7.18
CA GLY A 80 33.54 7.00 7.46
C GLY A 80 32.23 7.68 7.88
N ASP A 81 32.31 8.65 8.80
CA ASP A 81 31.16 9.43 9.27
C ASP A 81 30.53 10.23 8.13
N LEU A 82 31.33 10.84 7.24
CA LEU A 82 30.83 11.55 6.05
C LEU A 82 30.05 10.64 5.10
N ARG A 83 30.47 9.39 4.89
CA ARG A 83 29.76 8.42 4.04
C ARG A 83 28.42 8.00 4.64
N LEU A 84 28.41 7.76 5.95
CA LEU A 84 27.17 7.46 6.66
C LEU A 84 26.21 8.65 6.61
N LEU A 85 26.72 9.85 6.88
CA LEU A 85 25.94 11.09 6.86
C LEU A 85 25.43 11.40 5.45
N SER A 86 26.19 11.15 4.38
CA SER A 86 25.72 11.39 3.00
C SER A 86 24.48 10.57 2.66
N GLN A 87 24.41 9.32 3.13
CA GLN A 87 23.22 8.47 2.97
C GLN A 87 22.09 8.87 3.93
N THR A 88 22.42 9.17 5.19
CA THR A 88 21.44 9.49 6.23
C THR A 88 20.73 10.83 5.94
N ILE A 89 21.47 11.84 5.46
CA ILE A 89 20.92 13.14 5.06
C ILE A 89 19.89 12.99 3.93
N SER A 90 20.15 12.12 2.96
CA SER A 90 19.21 11.84 1.87
C SER A 90 17.87 11.30 2.40
N ARG A 91 17.93 10.31 3.29
CA ARG A 91 16.73 9.74 3.94
C ARG A 91 16.00 10.79 4.80
N GLN A 92 16.74 11.51 5.63
CA GLN A 92 16.20 12.52 6.53
C GLN A 92 15.58 13.71 5.77
N ALA A 93 16.11 14.09 4.60
CA ALA A 93 15.53 15.14 3.77
C ALA A 93 14.14 14.73 3.24
N THR A 94 14.01 13.50 2.75
CA THR A 94 12.71 12.95 2.32
C THR A 94 11.72 12.87 3.48
N GLU A 95 12.16 12.39 4.64
CA GLU A 95 11.34 12.30 5.85
C GLU A 95 10.90 13.68 6.37
N ALA A 96 11.80 14.66 6.38
CA ALA A 96 11.52 16.00 6.84
C ALA A 96 10.54 16.75 5.92
N THR A 97 10.63 16.52 4.61
CA THR A 97 9.68 17.10 3.65
C THR A 97 8.34 16.38 3.62
N ALA A 98 8.26 15.10 3.97
CA ALA A 98 7.00 14.36 4.04
C ALA A 98 6.24 14.57 5.35
N SER A 99 6.93 14.56 6.49
CA SER A 99 6.31 14.60 7.82
C SER A 99 6.21 15.99 8.42
N GLY A 100 7.10 16.93 8.07
CA GLY A 100 7.13 18.27 8.65
C GLY A 100 7.34 18.31 10.17
N THR A 101 7.70 17.20 10.82
CA THR A 101 7.81 17.22 12.28
C THR A 101 9.02 18.09 12.72
N PRO A 102 8.92 18.84 13.82
CA PRO A 102 10.08 19.59 14.34
C PRO A 102 11.31 18.71 14.61
N GLU A 103 11.07 17.43 14.94
CA GLU A 103 12.12 16.43 15.17
C GLU A 103 12.83 16.02 13.87
N SER A 104 12.11 15.76 12.78
CA SER A 104 12.72 15.39 11.50
C SER A 104 13.58 16.52 10.91
N ILE A 105 13.11 17.77 10.98
CA ILE A 105 13.87 18.95 10.55
C ILE A 105 15.12 19.16 11.42
N LYS A 106 14.99 18.98 12.73
CA LYS A 106 16.12 19.06 13.66
C LYS A 106 17.17 18.00 13.35
N ASN A 107 16.75 16.75 13.16
CA ASN A 107 17.65 15.64 12.81
C ASN A 107 18.42 15.92 11.51
N LEU A 108 17.73 16.46 10.49
CA LEU A 108 18.37 16.86 9.23
C LEU A 108 19.41 17.97 9.43
N THR A 109 19.10 19.00 10.21
CA THR A 109 20.00 20.12 10.48
C THR A 109 21.19 19.71 11.36
N ASP A 110 20.98 18.79 12.30
CA ASP A 110 22.06 18.26 13.14
C ASP A 110 23.00 17.37 12.32
N SER A 111 22.47 16.54 11.41
CA SER A 111 23.28 15.80 10.42
C SER A 111 24.05 16.74 9.49
N GLN A 112 23.45 17.87 9.08
CA GLN A 112 24.12 18.89 8.27
C GLN A 112 25.33 19.50 8.99
N LYS A 113 25.17 19.87 10.27
CA LYS A 113 26.28 20.38 11.09
C LYS A 113 27.37 19.34 11.29
N ALA A 114 26.99 18.08 11.57
CA ALA A 114 27.93 16.99 11.74
C ALA A 114 28.73 16.72 10.45
N PHE A 115 28.08 16.80 9.29
CA PHE A 115 28.76 16.65 8.00
C PHE A 115 29.75 17.79 7.77
N ALA A 116 29.34 19.04 8.00
CA ALA A 116 30.23 20.19 7.84
C ALA A 116 31.46 20.11 8.76
N ALA A 117 31.28 19.68 10.01
CA ALA A 117 32.38 19.51 10.97
C ALA A 117 33.37 18.41 10.52
N ASN A 118 32.87 17.25 10.08
CA ASN A 118 33.72 16.17 9.59
C ASN A 118 34.42 16.51 8.27
N LEU A 119 33.78 17.31 7.41
CA LEU A 119 34.38 17.77 6.15
C LEU A 119 35.55 18.73 6.41
N GLU A 120 35.43 19.62 7.41
CA GLU A 120 36.54 20.50 7.79
C GLU A 120 37.73 19.70 8.36
N THR A 121 37.47 18.67 9.18
CA THR A 121 38.52 17.74 9.64
C THR A 121 39.21 17.04 8.48
N VAL A 122 38.47 16.58 7.47
CA VAL A 122 39.04 15.96 6.26
C VAL A 122 39.88 16.96 5.47
N LYS A 123 39.43 18.21 5.34
CA LYS A 123 40.14 19.29 4.62
C LYS A 123 41.44 19.70 5.31
N ASP A 124 41.48 19.68 6.64
CA ASP A 124 42.69 20.04 7.40
C ASP A 124 43.76 18.93 7.32
N ILE A 125 43.32 17.69 7.08
CA ILE A 125 44.19 16.50 7.09
C ILE A 125 44.63 16.08 5.69
N HIS A 126 43.71 16.04 4.71
CA HIS A 126 43.95 15.54 3.36
C HIS A 126 44.47 16.67 2.44
N PRO A 127 45.47 16.41 1.58
CA PRO A 127 45.91 17.40 0.59
C PRO A 127 44.76 17.82 -0.34
N ASN A 128 44.74 19.08 -0.75
CA ASN A 128 43.69 19.63 -1.61
C ASN A 128 43.73 19.00 -3.01
N THR A 129 42.89 18.00 -3.25
CA THR A 129 42.74 17.29 -4.52
C THR A 129 41.50 17.76 -5.27
N ASP A 130 41.44 17.54 -6.58
CA ASP A 130 40.24 17.84 -7.39
C ASP A 130 39.00 17.11 -6.85
N THR A 131 39.17 15.87 -6.37
CA THR A 131 38.11 15.09 -5.71
C THR A 131 37.59 15.74 -4.44
N LEU A 132 38.45 16.37 -3.62
CA LEU A 132 38.01 17.08 -2.41
C LEU A 132 37.23 18.35 -2.77
N ARG A 133 37.68 19.09 -3.80
CA ARG A 133 36.95 20.27 -4.31
C ARG A 133 35.57 19.90 -4.88
N GLU A 134 35.46 18.75 -5.54
CA GLU A 134 34.17 18.22 -6.00
C GLU A 134 33.22 17.92 -4.83
N VAL A 135 33.73 17.27 -3.78
CA VAL A 135 32.95 17.01 -2.55
C VAL A 135 32.52 18.32 -1.89
N GLU A 136 33.38 19.32 -1.78
CA GLU A 136 33.03 20.64 -1.23
C GLU A 136 31.92 21.33 -2.04
N THR A 137 32.03 21.28 -3.37
CA THR A 137 31.05 21.91 -4.27
C THR A 137 29.69 21.23 -4.16
N GLN A 138 29.67 19.90 -4.13
CA GLN A 138 28.45 19.10 -3.97
C GLN A 138 27.85 19.31 -2.58
N TRP A 139 28.67 19.30 -1.53
CA TRP A 139 28.23 19.56 -0.16
C TRP A 139 27.59 20.94 -0.02
N LYS A 140 28.16 21.97 -0.65
CA LYS A 140 27.57 23.31 -0.64
C LYS A 140 26.14 23.31 -1.21
N SER A 141 25.93 22.64 -2.34
CA SER A 141 24.59 22.49 -2.93
C SER A 141 23.63 21.73 -2.01
N VAL A 142 24.08 20.63 -1.40
CA VAL A 142 23.27 19.84 -0.44
C VAL A 142 22.90 20.70 0.77
N SER A 143 23.87 21.42 1.34
CA SER A 143 23.66 22.30 2.49
C SER A 143 22.66 23.42 2.19
N GLU A 144 22.77 24.09 1.04
CA GLU A 144 21.83 25.15 0.64
C GLU A 144 20.40 24.61 0.48
N ASN A 145 20.25 23.39 -0.05
CA ASN A 145 18.95 22.71 -0.15
C ASN A 145 18.39 22.32 1.24
N ILE A 146 19.25 21.90 2.18
CA ILE A 146 18.84 21.62 3.57
C ILE A 146 18.37 22.90 4.26
N ASP A 147 19.10 24.02 4.09
CA ASP A 147 18.73 25.32 4.64
C ASP A 147 17.38 25.79 4.09
N LEU A 148 17.13 25.56 2.79
CA LEU A 148 15.84 25.85 2.17
C LEU A 148 14.71 25.04 2.82
N ILE A 149 14.87 23.72 2.97
CA ILE A 149 13.87 22.85 3.61
C ILE A 149 13.60 23.31 5.06
N ALA A 150 14.65 23.57 5.83
CA ALA A 150 14.54 24.05 7.21
C ALA A 150 13.85 25.42 7.30
N SER A 151 14.14 26.34 6.37
CA SER A 151 13.52 27.67 6.34
C SER A 151 12.01 27.63 6.05
N GLN A 152 11.55 26.60 5.35
CA GLN A 152 10.14 26.41 4.99
C GLN A 152 9.38 25.51 5.97
N GLN A 153 9.97 25.17 7.13
CA GLN A 153 9.37 24.29 8.13
C GLN A 153 7.89 24.62 8.40
N LYS A 154 7.57 25.89 8.68
CA LYS A 154 6.18 26.29 8.99
C LYS A 154 5.18 25.88 7.90
N ILE A 155 5.55 25.99 6.63
CA ILE A 155 4.68 25.63 5.51
C ILE A 155 4.53 24.10 5.44
N ILE A 156 5.61 23.36 5.63
CA ILE A 156 5.60 21.89 5.62
C ILE A 156 4.69 21.37 6.74
N ASN A 157 4.81 21.92 7.97
CA ASN A 157 3.94 21.59 9.09
C ASN A 157 2.47 21.88 8.77
N GLN A 158 2.18 23.08 8.26
CA GLN A 158 0.81 23.46 7.93
C GLN A 158 0.17 22.52 6.90
N LEU A 159 0.93 22.07 5.90
CA LEU A 159 0.44 21.14 4.88
C LEU A 159 0.24 19.72 5.43
N TYR A 160 1.12 19.28 6.31
CA TYR A 160 0.98 18.00 6.99
C TYR A 160 -0.27 17.98 7.89
N ASP A 161 -0.45 19.01 8.72
CA ASP A 161 -1.63 19.19 9.57
C ASP A 161 -2.91 19.26 8.72
N THR A 162 -2.84 19.98 7.58
CA THR A 162 -3.94 20.08 6.62
C THR A 162 -4.31 18.70 6.05
N ASN A 163 -3.32 17.89 5.68
CA ASN A 163 -3.57 16.55 5.16
C ASN A 163 -4.16 15.61 6.22
N ILE A 164 -3.74 15.70 7.47
CA ILE A 164 -4.36 14.95 8.57
C ILE A 164 -5.83 15.36 8.72
N ALA A 165 -6.11 16.67 8.78
CA ALA A 165 -7.47 17.16 8.93
C ALA A 165 -8.37 16.68 7.78
N ILE A 166 -7.89 16.69 6.53
CA ILE A 166 -8.62 16.16 5.38
C ILE A 166 -8.81 14.63 5.50
N ALA A 167 -7.77 13.89 5.87
CA ALA A 167 -7.83 12.44 6.01
C ALA A 167 -8.79 11.98 7.12
N GLU A 168 -8.99 12.79 8.16
CA GLU A 168 -9.98 12.55 9.21
C GLU A 168 -11.40 12.96 8.77
N THR A 169 -11.55 14.04 7.99
CA THR A 169 -12.85 14.61 7.63
C THR A 169 -13.51 13.89 6.44
N ILE A 170 -12.74 13.56 5.39
CA ILE A 170 -13.29 12.95 4.15
C ILE A 170 -14.07 11.66 4.42
N PRO A 171 -13.61 10.71 5.25
CA PRO A 171 -14.38 9.51 5.56
C PRO A 171 -15.75 9.81 6.21
N GLY A 172 -15.83 10.86 7.04
CA GLY A 172 -17.08 11.34 7.64
C GLY A 172 -18.04 11.86 6.58
N ILE A 173 -17.57 12.77 5.73
CA ILE A 173 -18.30 13.29 4.57
C ILE A 173 -18.82 12.15 3.67
N GLN A 174 -17.97 11.16 3.36
CA GLN A 174 -18.32 10.02 2.53
C GLN A 174 -19.41 9.17 3.18
N ALA A 175 -19.32 8.92 4.49
CA ALA A 175 -20.33 8.17 5.22
C ALA A 175 -21.69 8.89 5.22
N GLU A 176 -21.70 10.21 5.45
CA GLU A 176 -22.93 11.00 5.41
C GLU A 176 -23.55 11.03 4.01
N TYR A 177 -22.76 11.25 2.95
CA TYR A 177 -23.27 11.19 1.58
C TYR A 177 -23.80 9.80 1.21
N ASN A 178 -23.13 8.71 1.63
CA ASN A 178 -23.61 7.35 1.37
C ASN A 178 -24.94 7.07 2.07
N LEU A 179 -25.10 7.53 3.32
CA LEU A 179 -26.38 7.46 4.03
C LEU A 179 -27.46 8.29 3.32
N MET A 180 -27.10 9.49 2.87
CA MET A 180 -28.00 10.36 2.12
C MET A 180 -28.46 9.69 0.82
N VAL A 181 -27.55 9.07 0.06
CA VAL A 181 -27.87 8.34 -1.18
C VAL A 181 -28.88 7.21 -0.92
N ASP A 182 -28.72 6.41 0.14
CA ASP A 182 -29.68 5.37 0.53
C ASP A 182 -31.05 5.96 0.89
N GLN A 183 -31.07 7.06 1.65
CA GLN A 183 -32.32 7.75 2.00
C GLN A 183 -33.01 8.37 0.78
N MET A 184 -32.27 9.01 -0.12
CA MET A 184 -32.79 9.58 -1.37
C MET A 184 -33.42 8.48 -2.26
N ALA A 185 -32.80 7.31 -2.32
CA ALA A 185 -33.33 6.16 -3.06
C ALA A 185 -34.63 5.62 -2.45
N ARG A 186 -34.73 5.55 -1.11
CA ARG A 186 -35.95 5.12 -0.41
C ARG A 186 -37.10 6.11 -0.52
N GLN A 187 -36.80 7.39 -0.73
CA GLN A 187 -37.80 8.46 -0.85
C GLN A 187 -38.16 8.76 -2.33
N ASP A 188 -37.83 7.86 -3.26
CA ASP A 188 -38.11 7.96 -4.69
C ASP A 188 -37.66 9.30 -5.32
N MET A 189 -36.53 9.85 -4.84
CA MET A 189 -35.97 11.06 -5.43
C MET A 189 -35.50 10.82 -6.87
N PRO A 190 -35.51 11.87 -7.74
CA PRO A 190 -35.08 11.72 -9.12
C PRO A 190 -33.67 11.12 -9.23
N SER A 191 -33.48 10.10 -10.07
CA SER A 191 -32.21 9.38 -10.21
C SER A 191 -31.03 10.30 -10.55
N SER A 192 -31.27 11.41 -11.25
CA SER A 192 -30.25 12.43 -11.52
C SER A 192 -29.71 13.07 -10.23
N GLN A 193 -30.56 13.32 -9.24
CA GLN A 193 -30.14 13.87 -7.94
C GLN A 193 -29.38 12.84 -7.11
N VAL A 194 -29.80 11.58 -7.15
CA VAL A 194 -29.10 10.46 -6.48
C VAL A 194 -27.69 10.28 -7.06
N VAL A 195 -27.53 10.37 -8.38
CA VAL A 195 -26.22 10.30 -9.04
C VAL A 195 -25.34 11.49 -8.67
N ILE A 196 -25.89 12.70 -8.56
CA ILE A 196 -25.13 13.89 -8.11
C ILE A 196 -24.60 13.66 -6.69
N ALA A 197 -25.43 13.19 -5.76
CA ALA A 197 -25.00 12.87 -4.41
C ALA A 197 -23.95 11.75 -4.37
N LYS A 198 -24.10 10.71 -5.19
CA LYS A 198 -23.10 9.64 -5.30
C LYS A 198 -21.78 10.14 -5.90
N ASN A 199 -21.81 11.04 -6.87
CA ASN A 199 -20.61 11.66 -7.44
C ASN A 199 -19.83 12.51 -6.42
N GLN A 200 -20.51 13.10 -5.43
CA GLN A 200 -19.83 13.82 -4.34
C GLN A 200 -18.94 12.90 -3.50
N VAL A 201 -19.32 11.64 -3.28
CA VAL A 201 -18.47 10.63 -2.61
C VAL A 201 -17.17 10.41 -3.38
N PHE A 202 -17.26 10.32 -4.71
CA PHE A 202 -16.08 10.16 -5.57
C PHE A 202 -15.20 11.41 -5.62
N ILE A 203 -15.81 12.60 -5.63
CA ILE A 203 -15.05 13.86 -5.57
C ILE A 203 -14.33 13.97 -4.22
N ALA A 204 -14.97 13.64 -3.11
CA ALA A 204 -14.34 13.58 -1.79
C ALA A 204 -13.13 12.63 -1.76
N GLU A 205 -13.25 11.44 -2.37
CA GLU A 205 -12.12 10.50 -2.51
C GLU A 205 -10.98 11.06 -3.39
N ARG A 206 -11.33 11.82 -4.44
CA ARG A 206 -10.34 12.45 -5.33
C ARG A 206 -9.61 13.61 -4.64
N ILE A 207 -10.30 14.36 -3.79
CA ILE A 207 -9.70 15.37 -2.90
C ILE A 207 -8.65 14.72 -1.98
N LEU A 208 -9.00 13.60 -1.32
CA LEU A 208 -8.07 12.88 -0.44
C LEU A 208 -6.82 12.38 -1.18
N ARG A 209 -7.01 11.81 -2.38
CA ARG A 209 -5.89 11.33 -3.21
C ARG A 209 -5.01 12.46 -3.73
N SER A 210 -5.60 13.57 -4.17
CA SER A 210 -4.85 14.72 -4.70
C SER A 210 -4.03 15.40 -3.61
N ILE A 211 -4.54 15.58 -2.39
CA ILE A 211 -3.72 16.12 -1.28
C ILE A 211 -2.57 15.19 -0.91
N SER A 212 -2.81 13.87 -0.87
CA SER A 212 -1.75 12.89 -0.61
C SER A 212 -0.70 12.92 -1.73
N SER A 213 -1.11 13.18 -2.97
CA SER A 213 -0.20 13.33 -4.11
C SER A 213 0.62 14.61 -4.04
N VAL A 214 0.03 15.73 -3.57
CA VAL A 214 0.77 16.98 -3.29
C VAL A 214 1.87 16.75 -2.24
N LEU A 215 1.62 15.87 -1.27
CA LEU A 215 2.60 15.53 -0.23
C LEU A 215 3.64 14.49 -0.63
N THR A 216 3.43 13.71 -1.69
CA THR A 216 4.34 12.60 -2.03
C THR A 216 5.02 12.74 -3.39
N GLY A 217 4.48 13.56 -4.30
CA GLY A 217 5.01 13.78 -5.66
C GLY A 217 6.21 14.72 -5.73
N THR A 218 7.08 14.51 -6.73
CA THR A 218 8.32 15.29 -6.97
C THR A 218 8.16 16.36 -8.06
N ASP A 219 7.55 16.04 -9.20
CA ASP A 219 7.49 16.92 -10.38
C ASP A 219 6.08 17.41 -10.74
N SER A 220 5.05 16.63 -10.40
CA SER A 220 3.63 16.94 -10.65
C SER A 220 2.94 17.64 -9.47
N SER A 221 3.65 18.01 -8.40
CA SER A 221 3.03 18.54 -7.17
C SER A 221 2.23 19.83 -7.40
N ARG A 222 2.55 20.61 -8.45
CA ARG A 222 1.77 21.79 -8.84
C ARG A 222 0.43 21.40 -9.49
N GLU A 223 0.48 20.47 -10.44
CA GLU A 223 -0.71 19.92 -11.09
C GLU A 223 -1.63 19.25 -10.06
N SER A 224 -1.06 18.47 -9.13
CA SER A 224 -1.82 17.87 -8.03
C SER A 224 -2.42 18.90 -7.08
N ALA A 225 -1.78 20.05 -6.88
CA ALA A 225 -2.30 21.14 -6.06
C ALA A 225 -3.44 21.88 -6.77
N ASP A 226 -3.33 22.06 -8.09
CA ASP A 226 -4.39 22.63 -8.92
C ASP A 226 -5.61 21.69 -8.98
N ASP A 227 -5.39 20.38 -9.17
CA ASP A 227 -6.44 19.35 -9.14
C ASP A 227 -7.14 19.30 -7.77
N PHE A 228 -6.38 19.31 -6.67
CA PHE A 228 -6.92 19.36 -5.32
C PHE A 228 -7.82 20.58 -5.10
N SER A 229 -7.37 21.76 -5.57
CA SER A 229 -8.15 22.99 -5.45
C SER A 229 -9.42 22.94 -6.31
N ALA A 230 -9.31 22.46 -7.55
CA ALA A 230 -10.44 22.34 -8.47
C ALA A 230 -11.50 21.35 -7.96
N ASP A 231 -11.08 20.23 -7.39
CA ASP A 231 -11.97 19.24 -6.80
C ASP A 231 -12.69 19.78 -5.57
N THR A 232 -11.96 20.50 -4.71
CA THR A 232 -12.53 21.13 -3.52
C THR A 232 -13.54 22.21 -3.89
N GLU A 233 -13.27 23.01 -4.93
CA GLU A 233 -14.20 24.02 -5.42
C GLU A 233 -15.44 23.37 -6.07
N THR A 234 -15.24 22.33 -6.87
CA THR A 234 -16.33 21.56 -7.49
C THR A 234 -17.23 20.93 -6.43
N PHE A 235 -16.64 20.30 -5.41
CA PHE A 235 -17.38 19.73 -4.28
C PHE A 235 -18.25 20.79 -3.60
N GLY A 236 -17.65 21.94 -3.25
CA GLY A 236 -18.38 23.05 -2.64
C GLY A 236 -19.51 23.60 -3.51
N ALA A 237 -19.30 23.73 -4.82
CA ALA A 237 -20.30 24.22 -5.75
C ALA A 237 -21.53 23.30 -5.83
N TYR A 238 -21.32 21.98 -5.90
CA TYR A 238 -22.40 21.00 -5.92
C TYR A 238 -23.10 20.88 -4.55
N LEU A 239 -22.36 20.94 -3.45
CA LEU A 239 -22.92 20.97 -2.09
C LEU A 239 -23.83 22.20 -1.89
N ALA A 240 -23.36 23.38 -2.28
CA ALA A 240 -24.15 24.62 -2.23
C ALA A 240 -25.39 24.53 -3.14
N ALA A 241 -25.25 23.89 -4.30
CA ALA A 241 -26.35 23.67 -5.23
C ALA A 241 -27.37 22.65 -4.70
N GLN A 242 -26.98 21.66 -3.91
CA GLN A 242 -27.90 20.74 -3.23
C GLN A 242 -28.69 21.45 -2.12
N LEU A 243 -28.05 22.37 -1.38
CA LEU A 243 -28.68 23.14 -0.31
C LEU A 243 -29.67 24.22 -0.81
N ASN A 244 -29.37 24.85 -1.95
CA ASN A 244 -30.07 26.05 -2.44
C ASN A 244 -30.76 25.87 -3.81
N GLY A 245 -30.39 24.84 -4.57
CA GLY A 245 -30.79 24.64 -5.97
C GLY A 245 -29.86 25.37 -6.95
N SER A 246 -29.59 24.75 -8.11
CA SER A 246 -28.88 25.38 -9.23
C SER A 246 -29.38 24.83 -10.56
N ALA A 247 -29.99 25.69 -11.37
CA ALA A 247 -30.46 25.33 -12.71
C ALA A 247 -29.29 25.06 -13.68
N GLU A 248 -28.16 25.75 -13.50
CA GLU A 248 -26.97 25.61 -14.33
C GLU A 248 -26.28 24.25 -14.14
N LEU A 249 -26.24 23.77 -12.90
CA LEU A 249 -25.64 22.47 -12.56
C LEU A 249 -26.66 21.31 -12.62
N GLY A 250 -27.92 21.59 -12.96
CA GLY A 250 -29.00 20.58 -12.96
C GLY A 250 -29.33 20.02 -11.57
N VAL A 251 -29.00 20.74 -10.50
CA VAL A 251 -29.18 20.32 -9.11
C VAL A 251 -30.46 20.92 -8.56
N GLN A 252 -31.36 20.06 -8.06
CA GLN A 252 -32.57 20.49 -7.39
C GLN A 252 -32.30 20.73 -5.91
N ARG A 253 -32.96 21.75 -5.35
CA ARG A 253 -32.85 22.05 -3.92
C ARG A 253 -33.43 20.90 -3.09
N ILE A 254 -32.65 20.39 -2.16
CA ILE A 254 -33.09 19.39 -1.19
C ILE A 254 -33.85 20.09 -0.06
N THR A 255 -35.12 19.73 0.10
CA THR A 255 -36.06 20.35 1.05
C THR A 255 -36.44 19.45 2.23
N GLN A 256 -36.14 18.15 2.15
CA GLN A 256 -36.42 17.18 3.21
C GLN A 256 -35.54 17.46 4.42
N GLU A 257 -36.14 17.52 5.61
CA GLU A 257 -35.48 17.97 6.84
C GLU A 257 -34.28 17.08 7.22
N ASP A 258 -34.44 15.76 7.13
CA ASP A 258 -33.39 14.79 7.46
C ASP A 258 -32.17 14.91 6.52
N LEU A 259 -32.40 14.93 5.19
CA LEU A 259 -31.32 15.08 4.20
C LEU A 259 -30.64 16.45 4.30
N ARG A 260 -31.42 17.48 4.65
CA ARG A 260 -30.92 18.83 4.81
C ARG A 260 -30.00 18.93 6.02
N SER A 261 -30.33 18.26 7.13
CA SER A 261 -29.46 18.20 8.30
C SER A 261 -28.09 17.58 7.97
N SER A 262 -28.05 16.50 7.18
CA SER A 262 -26.78 15.90 6.73
C SER A 262 -25.98 16.86 5.83
N LEU A 263 -26.64 17.51 4.87
CA LEU A 263 -25.97 18.50 4.01
C LEU A 263 -25.42 19.70 4.78
N GLU A 264 -26.11 20.15 5.83
CA GLU A 264 -25.65 21.22 6.72
C GLU A 264 -24.45 20.76 7.58
N GLY A 265 -24.42 19.49 8.00
CA GLY A 265 -23.26 18.86 8.64
C GLY A 265 -22.04 18.82 7.72
N ILE A 266 -22.20 18.25 6.52
CA ILE A 266 -21.16 18.23 5.47
C ILE A 266 -20.70 19.64 5.11
N GLN A 267 -21.61 20.63 5.07
CA GLN A 267 -21.26 22.02 4.79
C GLN A 267 -20.37 22.62 5.88
N ALA A 268 -20.63 22.31 7.15
CA ALA A 268 -19.78 22.77 8.24
C ALA A 268 -18.36 22.19 8.11
N GLU A 269 -18.25 20.88 7.86
CA GLU A 269 -16.96 20.19 7.65
C GLU A 269 -16.21 20.73 6.42
N TYR A 270 -16.94 21.00 5.34
CA TYR A 270 -16.37 21.60 4.13
C TYR A 270 -15.79 22.99 4.37
N GLU A 271 -16.54 23.87 5.04
CA GLU A 271 -16.12 25.25 5.29
C GLU A 271 -14.96 25.31 6.30
N ASP A 272 -14.98 24.46 7.33
CA ASP A 272 -13.95 24.45 8.39
C ASP A 272 -12.62 23.86 7.90
N VAL A 273 -12.68 22.74 7.16
CA VAL A 273 -11.47 21.98 6.78
C VAL A 273 -11.14 22.16 5.30
N LEU A 274 -12.02 21.71 4.41
CA LEU A 274 -11.69 21.56 2.99
C LEU A 274 -11.40 22.89 2.30
N LYS A 275 -12.24 23.90 2.52
CA LYS A 275 -12.08 25.21 1.90
C LYS A 275 -10.82 25.94 2.37
N SER A 276 -10.53 25.87 3.67
CA SER A 276 -9.30 26.41 4.26
C SER A 276 -8.05 25.68 3.74
N ALA A 277 -8.15 24.36 3.59
CA ALA A 277 -7.10 23.53 3.05
C ALA A 277 -6.76 23.86 1.58
N ALA A 278 -7.77 23.98 0.72
CA ALA A 278 -7.58 24.38 -0.68
C ALA A 278 -6.85 25.71 -0.79
N ALA A 279 -7.24 26.72 0.00
CA ALA A 279 -6.55 28.01 0.04
C ALA A 279 -5.10 27.88 0.53
N THR A 280 -4.86 27.03 1.54
CA THR A 280 -3.51 26.81 2.10
C THR A 280 -2.59 26.14 1.10
N VAL A 281 -3.06 25.10 0.40
CA VAL A 281 -2.29 24.37 -0.61
C VAL A 281 -1.99 25.25 -1.82
N LEU A 282 -2.99 25.97 -2.34
CA LEU A 282 -2.83 26.80 -3.52
C LEU A 282 -1.85 27.97 -3.28
N ASN A 283 -1.98 28.67 -2.14
CA ASN A 283 -1.10 29.78 -1.78
C ASN A 283 0.36 29.36 -1.57
N ASN A 284 0.59 28.11 -1.12
CA ASN A 284 1.91 27.61 -0.83
C ASN A 284 2.49 26.69 -1.92
N SER A 285 1.72 26.37 -2.96
CA SER A 285 2.07 25.47 -4.08
C SER A 285 3.49 25.67 -4.63
N THR A 286 3.90 26.93 -4.82
CA THR A 286 5.23 27.25 -5.36
C THR A 286 6.36 26.93 -4.37
N GLN A 287 6.12 27.11 -3.07
CA GLN A 287 7.10 26.75 -2.03
C GLN A 287 7.18 25.23 -1.86
N ILE A 288 6.06 24.52 -1.97
CA ILE A 288 6.01 23.05 -1.95
C ILE A 288 6.92 22.47 -3.03
N VAL A 289 6.78 22.95 -4.27
CA VAL A 289 7.61 22.50 -5.39
C VAL A 289 9.09 22.76 -5.12
N LYS A 290 9.45 23.94 -4.58
CA LYS A 290 10.84 24.26 -4.24
C LYS A 290 11.42 23.33 -3.17
N VAL A 291 10.64 23.03 -2.13
CA VAL A 291 11.03 22.10 -1.05
C VAL A 291 11.21 20.68 -1.59
N ARG A 292 10.33 20.23 -2.50
CA ARG A 292 10.43 18.91 -3.15
C ARG A 292 11.64 18.81 -4.07
N GLN A 293 11.87 19.83 -4.90
CA GLN A 293 13.06 19.92 -5.75
C GLN A 293 14.35 19.93 -4.93
N ALA A 294 14.36 20.62 -3.77
CA ALA A 294 15.49 20.60 -2.85
C ALA A 294 15.74 19.19 -2.30
N SER A 295 14.70 18.47 -1.86
CA SER A 295 14.81 17.08 -1.39
C SER A 295 15.31 16.13 -2.48
N SER A 296 14.77 16.24 -3.71
CA SER A 296 15.20 15.46 -4.86
C SER A 296 16.66 15.75 -5.23
N SER A 297 17.04 17.03 -5.22
CA SER A 297 18.42 17.43 -5.45
C SER A 297 19.37 16.92 -4.36
N ILE A 298 18.96 16.90 -3.10
CA ILE A 298 19.75 16.28 -2.02
C ILE A 298 19.95 14.79 -2.30
N PHE A 299 18.89 14.06 -2.69
CA PHE A 299 18.97 12.64 -3.02
C PHE A 299 19.98 12.37 -4.14
N ASP A 300 19.87 13.09 -5.25
CA ASP A 300 20.76 12.97 -6.42
C ASP A 300 22.21 13.34 -6.10
N GLN A 301 22.42 14.37 -5.28
CA GLN A 301 23.76 14.82 -4.91
C GLN A 301 24.39 13.91 -3.85
N SER A 302 23.61 13.35 -2.92
CA SER A 302 24.09 12.43 -1.88
C SER A 302 24.73 11.16 -2.46
N ASP A 303 24.20 10.60 -3.55
CA ASP A 303 24.78 9.44 -4.22
C ASP A 303 26.15 9.77 -4.88
N LYS A 304 26.22 10.94 -5.53
CA LYS A 304 27.47 11.46 -6.10
C LYS A 304 28.50 11.79 -5.02
N LEU A 305 28.04 12.35 -3.90
CA LEU A 305 28.86 12.67 -2.73
C LEU A 305 29.48 11.39 -2.16
N LEU A 306 28.68 10.34 -1.97
CA LEU A 306 29.15 9.02 -1.51
C LEU A 306 30.21 8.45 -2.47
N THR A 307 29.96 8.52 -3.77
CA THR A 307 30.91 8.05 -4.80
C THR A 307 32.24 8.81 -4.71
N ASN A 308 32.20 10.12 -4.54
CA ASN A 308 33.41 10.94 -4.43
C ASN A 308 34.13 10.71 -3.08
N LEU A 309 33.41 10.61 -1.96
CA LEU A 309 33.93 10.22 -0.64
C LEU A 309 34.56 8.80 -0.66
N ASN A 310 34.07 7.90 -1.51
CA ASN A 310 34.69 6.59 -1.72
C ASN A 310 36.06 6.69 -2.42
N LYS A 311 36.20 7.58 -3.42
CA LYS A 311 37.48 7.81 -4.10
C LYS A 311 38.58 8.34 -3.17
N LEU A 312 38.22 9.16 -2.17
CA LEU A 312 39.14 9.72 -1.16
C LEU A 312 39.83 8.65 -0.27
N SER A 313 39.35 7.40 -0.23
CA SER A 313 39.91 6.34 0.61
C SER A 313 41.07 5.55 0.00
N SER A 314 41.38 5.76 -1.29
CA SER A 314 42.18 4.81 -2.08
C SER A 314 43.71 4.92 -1.96
N GLY A 315 44.27 5.70 -1.02
CA GLY A 315 45.72 5.96 -0.97
C GLY A 315 46.43 5.90 0.38
N SER A 316 45.73 5.71 1.51
CA SER A 316 46.32 6.01 2.83
C SER A 316 47.21 4.91 3.43
N GLY A 317 46.97 3.63 3.13
CA GLY A 317 47.63 2.51 3.84
C GLY A 317 49.16 2.47 3.75
N TRP A 318 49.74 2.94 2.64
CA TRP A 318 51.19 2.94 2.43
C TRP A 318 51.92 4.05 3.20
N SER A 319 51.22 5.11 3.60
CA SER A 319 51.82 6.27 4.29
C SER A 319 52.27 5.98 5.73
N ILE A 320 51.66 4.97 6.39
CA ILE A 320 52.02 4.49 7.72
C ILE A 320 52.95 3.27 7.63
N ALA A 321 52.70 2.37 6.67
CA ALA A 321 53.45 1.12 6.54
C ALA A 321 54.94 1.34 6.21
N ILE A 322 55.27 2.27 5.31
CA ILE A 322 56.66 2.55 4.90
C ILE A 322 57.52 3.07 6.06
N PRO A 323 57.13 4.12 6.83
CA PRO A 323 57.91 4.60 7.97
C PRO A 323 57.93 3.61 9.14
N ALA A 324 56.89 2.80 9.34
CA ALA A 324 56.90 1.73 10.34
C ALA A 324 57.92 0.62 10.01
N ILE A 325 57.97 0.18 8.74
CA ILE A 325 59.00 -0.76 8.26
C ILE A 325 60.39 -0.12 8.35
N GLY A 326 60.53 1.16 8.02
CA GLY A 326 61.77 1.93 8.15
C GLY A 326 62.25 2.04 9.59
N LEU A 327 61.34 2.20 10.56
CA LEU A 327 61.66 2.25 11.99
C LEU A 327 62.15 0.90 12.50
N ILE A 328 61.49 -0.19 12.09
CA ILE A 328 61.92 -1.57 12.40
C ILE A 328 63.32 -1.83 11.81
N ALA A 329 63.55 -1.47 10.55
CA ALA A 329 64.86 -1.63 9.90
C ALA A 329 65.96 -0.77 10.57
N ALA A 330 65.64 0.46 10.98
CA ALA A 330 66.59 1.35 11.67
C ALA A 330 66.93 0.86 13.08
N LEU A 331 65.96 0.29 13.82
CA LEU A 331 66.16 -0.33 15.13
C LEU A 331 66.99 -1.62 15.02
N LEU A 332 66.76 -2.44 13.98
CA LEU A 332 67.57 -3.63 13.70
C LEU A 332 69.01 -3.26 13.31
N ALA A 333 69.21 -2.22 12.49
CA ALA A 333 70.54 -1.72 12.14
C ALA A 333 71.27 -1.10 13.35
N PHE A 334 70.54 -0.42 14.24
CA PHE A 334 71.05 0.07 15.51
C PHE A 334 71.49 -1.09 16.41
N LEU A 335 70.65 -2.12 16.59
CA LEU A 335 70.97 -3.32 17.33
C LEU A 335 72.19 -4.04 16.75
N PHE A 336 72.32 -4.12 15.42
CA PHE A 336 73.49 -4.69 14.76
C PHE A 336 74.77 -3.89 15.00
N CYS A 337 74.72 -2.55 14.96
CA CYS A 337 75.86 -1.68 15.27
C CYS A 337 76.26 -1.76 16.74
N VAL A 338 75.29 -1.79 17.67
CA VAL A 338 75.50 -1.95 19.11
C VAL A 338 76.07 -3.34 19.43
N PHE A 339 75.56 -4.41 18.81
CA PHE A 339 76.07 -5.77 18.96
C PHE A 339 77.53 -5.91 18.46
N LYS A 340 77.87 -5.28 17.33
CA LYS A 340 79.26 -5.20 16.82
C LYS A 340 80.17 -4.36 17.72
N LEU A 341 79.67 -3.27 18.31
CA LEU A 341 80.41 -2.44 19.28
C LEU A 341 80.62 -3.14 20.62
N LEU A 342 79.64 -3.92 21.10
CA LEU A 342 79.74 -4.71 22.33
C LEU A 342 80.67 -5.92 22.16
N ASN A 343 80.67 -6.58 20.99
CA ASN A 343 81.66 -7.62 20.67
C ASN A 343 83.10 -7.07 20.57
N LEU A 344 83.28 -5.79 20.24
CA LEU A 344 84.58 -5.10 20.27
C LEU A 344 85.02 -4.66 21.69
N ARG A 345 84.10 -4.66 22.67
CA ARG A 345 84.35 -4.30 24.07
C ARG A 345 84.38 -5.51 25.02
N GLY A 346 84.14 -6.71 24.50
CA GLY A 346 84.05 -7.96 25.26
C GLY A 346 85.36 -8.47 25.89
N GLU A 347 86.49 -7.79 25.66
CA GLU A 347 87.80 -8.18 26.21
C GLU A 347 88.38 -7.19 27.24
N ALA A 348 87.67 -6.11 27.62
CA ALA A 348 88.24 -5.07 28.49
C ALA A 348 87.30 -4.40 29.52
N ASP A 349 86.28 -5.09 30.05
CA ASP A 349 85.56 -4.64 31.26
C ASP A 349 85.16 -5.83 32.16
N LYS A 350 86.18 -6.46 32.76
CA LYS A 350 86.04 -7.54 33.75
C LYS A 350 86.23 -7.08 35.20
N THR A 351 86.13 -5.78 35.50
CA THR A 351 86.44 -5.27 36.85
C THR A 351 85.62 -4.03 37.24
N ARG A 352 84.33 -4.24 37.52
CA ARG A 352 83.60 -3.42 38.51
C ARG A 352 82.53 -4.24 39.24
N VAL A 353 82.99 -5.36 39.78
CA VAL A 353 82.28 -6.23 40.72
C VAL A 353 83.16 -6.25 41.98
N VAL A 354 82.58 -6.50 43.17
CA VAL A 354 83.20 -6.51 44.52
C VAL A 354 82.91 -5.30 45.45
N ARG A 355 81.87 -4.49 45.21
CA ARG A 355 81.23 -3.75 46.34
C ARG A 355 79.70 -3.62 46.33
N LEU A 356 79.04 -4.42 45.49
CA LEU A 356 77.59 -4.67 45.53
C LEU A 356 77.26 -6.17 45.60
N GLN A 357 78.26 -7.04 45.82
CA GLN A 357 78.14 -8.47 45.51
C GLN A 357 77.30 -9.28 46.51
N ASP A 358 77.20 -8.87 47.78
CA ASP A 358 76.34 -9.56 48.73
C ASP A 358 74.84 -9.20 48.60
N GLU A 359 74.51 -8.02 48.04
CA GLU A 359 73.13 -7.63 47.70
C GLU A 359 72.73 -8.10 46.29
N TYR A 360 73.66 -8.04 45.32
CA TYR A 360 73.44 -8.52 43.95
C TYR A 360 73.28 -10.03 43.88
N ASP A 361 74.06 -10.84 44.62
CA ASP A 361 73.95 -12.30 44.54
C ASP A 361 72.64 -12.81 45.18
N ARG A 362 72.12 -12.13 46.22
CA ARG A 362 70.79 -12.44 46.78
C ARG A 362 69.67 -11.98 45.87
N ASN A 363 69.74 -10.75 45.35
CA ASN A 363 68.72 -10.22 44.44
C ASN A 363 68.77 -10.91 43.06
N GLN A 364 69.92 -11.29 42.52
CA GLN A 364 70.03 -12.06 41.27
C GLN A 364 69.52 -13.48 41.45
N ASN A 365 69.82 -14.17 42.56
CA ASN A 365 69.25 -15.50 42.76
C ASN A 365 67.74 -15.43 42.96
N ALA A 366 67.22 -14.42 43.65
CA ALA A 366 65.77 -14.19 43.79
C ALA A 366 65.11 -13.82 42.45
N ILE A 367 65.72 -12.93 41.66
CA ILE A 367 65.23 -12.54 40.32
C ILE A 367 65.36 -13.69 39.32
N LEU A 368 66.45 -14.47 39.32
CA LEU A 368 66.62 -15.62 38.43
C LEU A 368 65.63 -16.73 38.76
N ARG A 369 65.37 -16.98 40.05
CA ARG A 369 64.29 -17.91 40.47
C ARG A 369 62.94 -17.40 40.02
N LEU A 370 62.62 -16.12 40.24
CA LEU A 370 61.37 -15.54 39.78
C LEU A 370 61.26 -15.59 38.24
N LEU A 371 62.33 -15.29 37.51
CA LEU A 371 62.38 -15.37 36.04
C LEU A 371 62.21 -16.79 35.52
N ASP A 372 62.78 -17.78 36.22
CA ASP A 372 62.65 -19.21 35.90
C ASP A 372 61.23 -19.70 36.20
N GLU A 373 60.65 -19.30 37.34
CA GLU A 373 59.28 -19.62 37.76
C GLU A 373 58.20 -18.98 36.88
N ILE A 374 58.48 -17.82 36.26
CA ILE A 374 57.57 -17.14 35.31
C ILE A 374 57.95 -17.35 33.85
N ALA A 375 59.02 -18.09 33.54
CA ALA A 375 59.41 -18.34 32.15
C ALA A 375 58.27 -19.03 31.39
N ASP A 376 57.62 -19.99 32.04
CA ASP A 376 56.50 -20.74 31.50
C ASP A 376 55.25 -19.87 31.27
N LEU A 377 55.12 -18.73 31.99
CA LEU A 377 54.01 -17.78 31.80
C LEU A 377 54.09 -17.08 30.43
N ALA A 378 55.30 -16.87 29.91
CA ALA A 378 55.51 -16.26 28.59
C ALA A 378 55.02 -17.16 27.44
N ASP A 379 55.02 -18.48 27.67
CA ASP A 379 54.49 -19.50 26.75
C ASP A 379 52.99 -19.79 26.99
N GLY A 380 52.31 -18.99 27.82
CA GLY A 380 50.89 -19.13 28.12
C GLY A 380 50.55 -20.21 29.15
N ASP A 381 51.53 -20.80 29.84
CA ASP A 381 51.26 -21.78 30.89
C ASP A 381 50.81 -21.07 32.17
N LEU A 382 49.49 -20.91 32.33
CA LEU A 382 48.90 -20.31 33.52
C LEU A 382 48.84 -21.30 34.69
N ARG A 383 49.44 -22.50 34.65
CA ARG A 383 49.40 -23.45 35.80
C ARG A 383 50.49 -23.17 36.84
N SER A 384 51.54 -22.45 36.46
CA SER A 384 52.66 -22.13 37.35
C SER A 384 52.28 -21.02 38.35
N TYR A 385 53.01 -20.97 39.45
CA TYR A 385 52.93 -19.94 40.47
C TYR A 385 54.35 -19.52 40.86
N ALA A 386 54.56 -18.22 41.03
CA ALA A 386 55.80 -17.70 41.58
C ALA A 386 55.83 -17.93 43.11
N THR A 387 56.94 -18.43 43.63
CA THR A 387 57.12 -18.69 45.06
C THR A 387 57.25 -17.36 45.81
N VAL A 388 56.31 -17.06 46.71
CA VAL A 388 56.36 -15.84 47.54
C VAL A 388 57.36 -16.02 48.68
N SER A 389 58.52 -15.36 48.58
CA SER A 389 59.57 -15.33 49.60
C SER A 389 59.54 -14.03 50.43
N GLU A 390 60.25 -13.99 51.56
CA GLU A 390 60.38 -12.76 52.40
C GLU A 390 61.39 -11.73 51.84
N ASP A 391 61.97 -11.98 50.66
CA ASP A 391 62.92 -11.07 50.02
C ASP A 391 62.23 -9.98 49.18
N PHE A 392 63.01 -9.08 48.58
CA PHE A 392 62.48 -7.96 47.78
C PHE A 392 61.60 -8.39 46.60
N THR A 393 61.74 -9.64 46.11
CA THR A 393 60.95 -10.16 44.99
C THR A 393 59.60 -10.74 45.43
N GLY A 394 59.36 -10.99 46.72
CA GLY A 394 58.11 -11.55 47.24
C GLY A 394 56.86 -10.72 46.88
N ALA A 395 56.94 -9.39 46.98
CA ALA A 395 55.84 -8.50 46.57
C ALA A 395 55.59 -8.50 45.06
N ILE A 396 56.64 -8.77 44.27
CA ILE A 396 56.55 -8.89 42.80
C ILE A 396 55.93 -10.25 42.45
N ALA A 397 56.37 -11.33 43.09
CA ALA A 397 55.80 -12.66 42.95
C ALA A 397 54.30 -12.67 43.31
N ASP A 398 53.90 -12.00 44.39
CA ASP A 398 52.50 -11.85 44.80
C ASP A 398 51.67 -11.07 43.77
N SER A 399 52.22 -9.97 43.23
CA SER A 399 51.56 -9.19 42.16
C SER A 399 51.44 -9.98 40.85
N ILE A 400 52.43 -10.83 40.53
CA ILE A 400 52.41 -11.73 39.36
C ILE A 400 51.37 -12.84 39.57
N ASN A 401 51.33 -13.47 40.76
CA ASN A 401 50.33 -14.48 41.08
C ASN A 401 48.91 -13.90 41.00
N PHE A 402 48.69 -12.69 41.51
CA PHE A 402 47.41 -11.98 41.33
C PHE A 402 47.08 -11.75 39.85
N ALA A 403 48.06 -11.35 39.03
CA ALA A 403 47.86 -11.19 37.59
C ALA A 403 47.56 -12.53 36.88
N ILE A 404 48.22 -13.63 37.27
CA ILE A 404 47.94 -14.98 36.79
C ILE A 404 46.50 -15.37 37.13
N ASP A 405 46.05 -15.15 38.35
CA ASP A 405 44.67 -15.46 38.75
C ASP A 405 43.64 -14.61 37.99
N GLN A 406 43.91 -13.32 37.76
CA GLN A 406 43.06 -12.47 36.91
C GLN A 406 43.05 -12.93 35.44
N LEU A 407 44.19 -13.36 34.90
CA LEU A 407 44.29 -13.90 33.55
C LEU A 407 43.56 -15.24 33.42
N ARG A 408 43.62 -16.11 34.43
CA ARG A 408 42.84 -17.36 34.47
C ARG A 408 41.35 -17.09 34.45
N ASP A 409 40.86 -16.21 35.32
CA ASP A 409 39.43 -15.83 35.35
C ASP A 409 39.01 -15.25 34.00
N LEU A 410 39.84 -14.40 33.39
CA LEU A 410 39.58 -13.85 32.05
C LEU A 410 39.53 -14.94 30.97
N VAL A 411 40.52 -15.82 30.89
CA VAL A 411 40.59 -16.92 29.91
C VAL A 411 39.42 -17.88 30.08
N SER A 412 39.09 -18.26 31.32
CA SER A 412 37.93 -19.11 31.62
C SER A 412 36.62 -18.46 31.19
N ARG A 413 36.41 -17.17 31.48
CA ARG A 413 35.21 -16.42 31.04
C ARG A 413 35.15 -16.29 29.52
N ILE A 414 36.27 -16.07 28.84
CA ILE A 414 36.31 -16.02 27.37
C ILE A 414 35.95 -17.38 26.78
N HIS A 415 36.48 -18.47 27.34
CA HIS A 415 36.16 -19.83 26.90
C HIS A 415 34.66 -20.15 27.08
N GLU A 416 34.10 -19.86 28.25
CA GLU A 416 32.67 -20.06 28.55
C GLU A 416 31.78 -19.20 27.62
N THR A 417 32.08 -17.91 27.49
CA THR A 417 31.34 -16.99 26.62
C THR A 417 31.41 -17.43 25.15
N SER A 418 32.58 -17.85 24.66
CA SER A 418 32.75 -18.34 23.29
C SER A 418 31.94 -19.62 23.06
N HIS A 419 31.88 -20.51 24.05
CA HIS A 419 31.07 -21.72 23.99
C HIS A 419 29.57 -21.41 23.95
N GLU A 420 29.09 -20.48 24.78
CA GLU A 420 27.70 -20.02 24.75
C GLU A 420 27.34 -19.39 23.40
N VAL A 421 28.20 -18.52 22.86
CA VAL A 421 27.98 -17.92 21.52
C VAL A 421 27.92 -19.00 20.44
N ALA A 422 28.78 -20.02 20.49
CA ALA A 422 28.73 -21.15 19.55
C ALA A 422 27.42 -21.95 19.66
N GLN A 423 26.89 -22.16 20.87
CA GLN A 423 25.60 -22.83 21.07
C GLN A 423 24.42 -21.99 20.56
N TYR A 424 24.42 -20.68 20.86
CA TYR A 424 23.38 -19.78 20.38
C TYR A 424 23.37 -19.66 18.86
N THR A 425 24.54 -19.50 18.24
CA THR A 425 24.66 -19.44 16.77
C THR A 425 24.18 -20.74 16.11
N ALA A 426 24.52 -21.91 16.64
CA ALA A 426 24.00 -23.19 16.14
C ALA A 426 22.47 -23.29 16.23
N THR A 427 21.90 -22.79 17.34
CA THR A 427 20.44 -22.75 17.54
C THR A 427 19.78 -21.78 16.56
N THR A 428 20.33 -20.57 16.40
CA THR A 428 19.83 -19.58 15.45
C THR A 428 19.93 -20.10 14.01
N GLN A 429 21.01 -20.79 13.64
CA GLN A 429 21.15 -21.39 12.31
C GLN A 429 20.02 -22.38 12.00
N ASN A 430 19.61 -23.19 12.98
CA ASN A 430 18.49 -24.12 12.83
C ASN A 430 17.17 -23.35 12.64
N ILE A 431 16.91 -22.33 13.47
CA ILE A 431 15.72 -21.47 13.34
C ILE A 431 15.68 -20.81 11.95
N THR A 432 16.81 -20.30 11.47
CA THR A 432 16.90 -19.65 10.16
C THR A 432 16.62 -20.64 9.02
N ASN A 433 17.10 -21.88 9.10
CA ASN A 433 16.76 -22.92 8.12
C ASN A 433 15.27 -23.26 8.12
N GLN A 434 14.66 -23.39 9.31
CA GLN A 434 13.21 -23.62 9.43
C GLN A 434 12.41 -22.44 8.87
N LEU A 435 12.85 -21.21 9.11
CA LEU A 435 12.21 -20.01 8.58
C LEU A 435 12.31 -19.93 7.05
N ALA A 436 13.42 -20.36 6.47
CA ALA A 436 13.57 -20.43 5.01
C ALA A 436 12.61 -21.45 4.39
N GLU A 437 12.51 -22.65 4.98
CA GLU A 437 11.55 -23.68 4.54
C GLU A 437 10.09 -23.20 4.67
N ALA A 438 9.75 -22.56 5.79
CA ALA A 438 8.42 -21.99 6.02
C ALA A 438 8.08 -20.87 5.02
N SER A 439 9.06 -20.02 4.68
CA SER A 439 8.87 -18.93 3.71
C SER A 439 8.66 -19.46 2.29
N GLU A 440 9.36 -20.52 1.90
CA GLU A 440 9.15 -21.20 0.62
C GLU A 440 7.75 -21.83 0.54
N HIS A 441 7.32 -22.53 1.60
CA HIS A 441 5.97 -23.08 1.67
C HIS A 441 4.91 -21.98 1.63
N GLN A 442 5.14 -20.86 2.31
CA GLN A 442 4.24 -19.71 2.28
C GLN A 442 4.13 -19.12 0.87
N ALA A 443 5.23 -19.00 0.13
CA ALA A 443 5.21 -18.53 -1.26
C ALA A 443 4.36 -19.44 -2.17
N GLN A 444 4.42 -20.75 -1.98
CA GLN A 444 3.61 -21.71 -2.73
C GLN A 444 2.10 -21.56 -2.42
N GLU A 445 1.75 -21.39 -1.15
CA GLU A 445 0.36 -21.15 -0.73
C GLU A 445 -0.18 -19.82 -1.28
N ILE A 446 0.64 -18.76 -1.29
CA ILE A 446 0.26 -17.47 -1.87
C ILE A 446 0.03 -17.59 -3.38
N ALA A 447 0.87 -18.33 -4.10
CA ALA A 447 0.67 -18.59 -5.52
C ALA A 447 -0.63 -19.37 -5.78
N GLY A 448 -0.92 -20.39 -4.97
CA GLY A 448 -2.16 -21.15 -5.04
C GLY A 448 -3.40 -20.29 -4.75
N ALA A 449 -3.36 -19.47 -3.70
CA ALA A 449 -4.42 -18.54 -3.36
C ALA A 449 -4.66 -17.51 -4.48
N SER A 450 -3.59 -16.95 -5.04
CA SER A 450 -3.67 -15.99 -6.15
C SER A 450 -4.33 -16.59 -7.39
N ALA A 451 -4.00 -17.84 -7.71
CA ALA A 451 -4.65 -18.56 -8.81
C ALA A 451 -6.16 -18.77 -8.56
N ALA A 452 -6.52 -19.20 -7.35
CA ALA A 452 -7.93 -19.40 -6.97
C ALA A 452 -8.74 -18.08 -6.99
N ILE A 453 -8.13 -16.96 -6.59
CA ILE A 453 -8.77 -15.64 -6.65
C ILE A 453 -9.01 -15.20 -8.09
N ASN A 454 -8.05 -15.45 -8.99
CA ASN A 454 -8.24 -15.15 -10.42
C ASN A 454 -9.36 -16.00 -11.04
N GLU A 455 -9.43 -17.28 -10.71
CA GLU A 455 -10.53 -18.16 -11.15
C GLU A 455 -11.88 -17.69 -10.58
N MET A 456 -11.90 -17.25 -9.33
CA MET A 456 -13.08 -16.65 -8.69
C MET A 456 -13.53 -15.38 -9.42
N ALA A 457 -12.61 -14.48 -9.77
CA ALA A 457 -12.93 -13.27 -10.53
C ALA A 457 -13.58 -13.60 -11.88
N MET A 458 -13.01 -14.56 -12.63
CA MET A 458 -13.60 -15.03 -13.89
C MET A 458 -15.00 -15.63 -13.69
N SER A 459 -15.19 -16.42 -12.63
CA SER A 459 -16.50 -17.01 -12.32
C SER A 459 -17.55 -15.94 -11.99
N ILE A 460 -17.15 -14.91 -11.24
CA ILE A 460 -18.02 -13.78 -10.89
C ILE A 460 -18.42 -12.98 -12.13
N ASP A 461 -17.49 -12.71 -13.04
CA ASP A 461 -17.80 -12.02 -14.30
C ASP A 461 -18.82 -12.82 -15.13
N GLN A 462 -18.68 -14.15 -15.17
CA GLN A 462 -19.66 -15.03 -15.82
C GLN A 462 -21.03 -14.99 -15.15
N VAL A 463 -21.09 -14.96 -13.81
CA VAL A 463 -22.35 -14.79 -13.06
C VAL A 463 -23.01 -13.44 -13.38
N SER A 464 -22.22 -12.36 -13.46
CA SER A 464 -22.74 -11.05 -13.85
C SER A 464 -23.33 -11.06 -15.25
N ALA A 465 -22.65 -11.68 -16.23
CA ALA A 465 -23.14 -11.80 -17.60
C ALA A 465 -24.44 -12.62 -17.68
N ASN A 466 -24.49 -13.77 -16.98
CA ASN A 466 -25.68 -14.60 -16.92
C ASN A 466 -26.87 -13.88 -16.25
N ALA A 467 -26.60 -13.06 -15.23
CA ALA A 467 -27.62 -12.22 -14.60
C ALA A 467 -28.16 -11.19 -15.61
N GLU A 468 -27.30 -10.49 -16.33
CA GLU A 468 -27.74 -9.51 -17.33
C GLU A 468 -28.61 -10.14 -18.43
N GLU A 469 -28.24 -11.33 -18.94
CA GLU A 469 -29.06 -12.09 -19.88
C GLU A 469 -30.41 -12.50 -19.27
N SER A 470 -30.40 -12.98 -18.02
CA SER A 470 -31.63 -13.40 -17.32
C SER A 470 -32.57 -12.22 -17.07
N ALA A 471 -32.04 -11.03 -16.80
CA ALA A 471 -32.83 -9.81 -16.64
C ALA A 471 -33.53 -9.44 -17.96
N ALA A 472 -32.81 -9.52 -19.08
CA ALA A 472 -33.39 -9.28 -20.41
C ALA A 472 -34.52 -10.28 -20.74
N VAL A 473 -34.36 -11.55 -20.36
CA VAL A 473 -35.42 -12.57 -20.51
C VAL A 473 -36.63 -12.28 -19.61
N ALA A 474 -36.41 -11.79 -18.39
CA ALA A 474 -37.47 -11.39 -17.46
C ALA A 474 -38.28 -10.20 -18.01
N GLU A 475 -37.60 -9.15 -18.50
CA GLU A 475 -38.24 -8.01 -19.16
C GLU A 475 -39.04 -8.43 -20.40
N ARG A 476 -38.48 -9.33 -21.21
CA ARG A 476 -39.21 -9.88 -22.36
C ARG A 476 -40.48 -10.63 -21.92
N SER A 477 -40.43 -11.37 -20.80
CA SER A 477 -41.59 -12.04 -20.24
C SER A 477 -42.67 -11.06 -19.79
N VAL A 478 -42.28 -9.92 -19.18
CA VAL A 478 -43.20 -8.81 -18.84
C VAL A 478 -43.94 -8.30 -20.09
N HIS A 479 -43.21 -8.04 -21.18
CA HIS A 479 -43.81 -7.59 -22.44
C HIS A 479 -44.76 -8.63 -23.06
N ILE A 480 -44.40 -9.91 -23.03
CA ILE A 480 -45.25 -10.98 -23.55
C ILE A 480 -46.53 -11.13 -22.73
N ALA A 481 -46.42 -11.08 -21.40
CA ALA A 481 -47.56 -11.17 -20.49
C ALA A 481 -48.52 -9.99 -20.67
N SER A 482 -47.99 -8.76 -20.76
CA SER A 482 -48.78 -7.54 -21.01
C SER A 482 -49.52 -7.61 -22.35
N ASN A 483 -48.84 -7.99 -23.43
CA ASN A 483 -49.50 -8.19 -24.73
C ASN A 483 -50.57 -9.30 -24.68
N GLY A 484 -50.31 -10.37 -23.93
CA GLY A 484 -51.28 -11.44 -23.71
C GLY A 484 -52.53 -10.94 -23.00
N ALA A 485 -52.35 -10.12 -21.95
CA ALA A 485 -53.44 -9.55 -21.18
C ALA A 485 -54.32 -8.63 -22.04
N ASP A 486 -53.71 -7.84 -22.93
CA ASP A 486 -54.44 -7.01 -23.89
C ASP A 486 -55.28 -7.84 -24.88
N VAL A 487 -54.73 -8.95 -25.38
CA VAL A 487 -55.46 -9.87 -26.27
C VAL A 487 -56.64 -10.51 -25.54
N VAL A 488 -56.45 -10.92 -24.28
CA VAL A 488 -57.52 -11.48 -23.44
C VAL A 488 -58.61 -10.44 -23.16
N ASN A 489 -58.25 -9.19 -22.83
CA ASN A 489 -59.21 -8.11 -22.61
C ASN A 489 -60.08 -7.85 -23.85
N ARG A 490 -59.48 -7.85 -25.04
CA ARG A 490 -60.23 -7.76 -26.31
C ARG A 490 -61.15 -8.95 -26.54
N SER A 491 -60.77 -10.15 -26.09
CA SER A 491 -61.63 -11.34 -26.14
C SER A 491 -62.84 -11.21 -25.21
N ILE A 492 -62.65 -10.66 -24.01
CA ILE A 492 -63.74 -10.39 -23.05
C ILE A 492 -64.73 -9.37 -23.65
N GLU A 493 -64.22 -8.28 -24.24
CA GLU A 493 -65.04 -7.29 -24.93
C GLU A 493 -65.83 -7.93 -26.09
N GLY A 494 -65.20 -8.81 -26.87
CA GLY A 494 -65.88 -9.59 -27.91
C GLY A 494 -67.01 -10.47 -27.38
N MET A 495 -66.82 -11.12 -26.23
CA MET A 495 -67.86 -11.92 -25.57
C MET A 495 -69.03 -11.07 -25.07
N ASP A 496 -68.76 -9.86 -24.58
CA ASP A 496 -69.79 -8.90 -24.16
C ASP A 496 -70.66 -8.46 -25.35
N ILE A 497 -70.03 -8.17 -26.50
CA ILE A 497 -70.74 -7.84 -27.75
C ILE A 497 -71.61 -9.02 -28.21
N ILE A 498 -71.09 -10.24 -28.19
CA ILE A 498 -71.84 -11.45 -28.55
C ILE A 498 -73.04 -11.63 -27.62
N ARG A 499 -72.85 -11.44 -26.31
CA ARG A 499 -73.93 -11.52 -25.31
C ARG A 499 -75.05 -10.51 -25.63
N GLU A 500 -74.70 -9.27 -25.94
CA GLU A 500 -75.67 -8.23 -26.29
C GLU A 500 -76.45 -8.59 -27.56
N GLN A 501 -75.76 -9.07 -28.60
CA GLN A 501 -76.40 -9.53 -29.85
C GLN A 501 -77.35 -10.71 -29.63
N ILE A 502 -76.98 -11.68 -28.79
CA ILE A 502 -77.86 -12.81 -28.44
C ILE A 502 -79.11 -12.31 -27.71
N GLN A 503 -78.96 -11.39 -26.75
CA GLN A 503 -80.11 -10.80 -26.03
C GLN A 503 -81.04 -10.03 -26.98
N GLU A 504 -80.49 -9.26 -27.91
CA GLU A 504 -81.28 -8.55 -28.91
C GLU A 504 -82.04 -9.53 -29.82
N THR A 505 -81.38 -10.59 -30.25
CA THR A 505 -81.98 -11.63 -31.09
C THR A 505 -83.07 -12.38 -30.34
N SER A 506 -82.86 -12.71 -29.05
CA SER A 506 -83.87 -13.33 -28.18
C SER A 506 -85.12 -12.46 -28.05
N LYS A 507 -84.96 -11.13 -27.88
CA LYS A 507 -86.09 -10.17 -27.89
C LYS A 507 -86.85 -10.18 -29.22
N ARG A 508 -86.15 -10.31 -30.36
CA ARG A 508 -86.77 -10.38 -31.70
C ARG A 508 -87.56 -11.68 -31.87
N ILE A 509 -87.00 -12.83 -31.46
CA ILE A 509 -87.69 -14.12 -31.53
C ILE A 509 -88.89 -14.16 -30.58
N LYS A 510 -88.78 -13.61 -29.37
CA LYS A 510 -89.90 -13.55 -28.43
C LYS A 510 -91.09 -12.78 -29.01
N ARG A 511 -90.83 -11.63 -29.65
CA ARG A 511 -91.86 -10.88 -30.38
C ARG A 511 -92.46 -11.69 -31.54
N LEU A 512 -91.65 -12.47 -32.26
CA LEU A 512 -92.15 -13.37 -33.32
C LEU A 512 -93.07 -14.47 -32.74
N GLY A 513 -92.72 -15.02 -31.58
CA GLY A 513 -93.55 -15.97 -30.84
C GLY A 513 -94.89 -15.35 -30.41
N GLU A 514 -94.87 -14.13 -29.87
CA GLU A 514 -96.08 -13.35 -29.52
C GLU A 514 -96.96 -13.10 -30.75
N SER A 515 -96.39 -12.64 -31.87
CA SER A 515 -97.13 -12.45 -33.13
C SER A 515 -97.68 -13.77 -33.68
N SER A 516 -96.95 -14.88 -33.55
CA SER A 516 -97.42 -16.21 -33.98
C SER A 516 -98.57 -16.72 -33.10
N GLN A 517 -98.59 -16.37 -31.81
CA GLN A 517 -99.71 -16.65 -30.92
C GLN A 517 -100.96 -15.85 -31.33
N GLU A 518 -100.80 -14.58 -31.68
CA GLU A 518 -101.90 -13.73 -32.15
C GLU A 518 -102.48 -14.26 -33.47
N ILE A 519 -101.63 -14.67 -34.42
CA ILE A 519 -102.07 -15.34 -35.66
C ILE A 519 -102.81 -16.64 -35.34
N GLY A 520 -102.32 -17.45 -34.40
CA GLY A 520 -102.99 -18.67 -33.97
C GLY A 520 -104.42 -18.43 -33.47
N ASN A 521 -104.62 -17.38 -32.66
CA ASN A 521 -105.94 -16.98 -32.18
C ASN A 521 -106.87 -16.54 -33.33
N ILE A 522 -106.35 -15.82 -34.33
CA ILE A 522 -107.11 -15.42 -35.52
C ILE A 522 -107.49 -16.65 -36.36
N VAL A 523 -106.57 -17.60 -36.55
CA VAL A 523 -106.84 -18.83 -37.32
C VAL A 523 -107.90 -19.69 -36.65
N ALA A 524 -107.89 -19.79 -35.32
CA ALA A 524 -108.93 -20.46 -34.55
C ALA A 524 -110.31 -19.80 -34.77
N LEU A 525 -110.37 -18.47 -34.69
CA LEU A 525 -111.59 -17.71 -34.97
C LEU A 525 -112.09 -17.92 -36.42
N ILE A 526 -111.20 -17.93 -37.41
CA ILE A 526 -111.59 -18.18 -38.81
C ILE A 526 -112.12 -19.61 -38.97
N ASN A 527 -111.51 -20.60 -38.29
CA ASN A 527 -112.01 -21.96 -38.28
C ASN A 527 -113.42 -22.04 -37.68
N ASP A 528 -113.66 -21.37 -36.56
CA ASP A 528 -115.00 -21.28 -35.94
C ASP A 528 -116.02 -20.62 -36.88
N ILE A 529 -115.63 -19.56 -37.61
CA ILE A 529 -116.48 -18.92 -38.62
C ILE A 529 -116.76 -19.86 -39.79
N ALA A 530 -115.76 -20.62 -40.26
CA ALA A 530 -115.92 -21.60 -41.32
C ALA A 530 -116.88 -22.72 -40.91
N ASP A 531 -116.75 -23.24 -39.68
CA ASP A 531 -117.67 -24.24 -39.12
C ASP A 531 -119.10 -23.69 -38.97
N GLN A 532 -119.25 -22.46 -38.48
CA GLN A 532 -120.57 -21.78 -38.43
C GLN A 532 -121.16 -21.57 -39.82
N THR A 533 -120.33 -21.19 -40.80
CA THR A 533 -120.76 -21.00 -42.19
C THR A 533 -121.18 -22.32 -42.83
N ASN A 534 -120.47 -23.41 -42.52
CA ASN A 534 -120.82 -24.77 -42.95
C ASN A 534 -122.18 -25.20 -42.39
N ILE A 535 -122.45 -24.95 -41.10
CA ILE A 535 -123.74 -25.21 -40.46
C ILE A 535 -124.85 -24.35 -41.08
N LEU A 536 -124.60 -23.07 -41.33
CA LEU A 536 -125.56 -22.16 -41.98
C LEU A 536 -125.88 -22.61 -43.40
N ALA A 537 -124.87 -23.03 -44.18
CA ALA A 537 -125.01 -23.53 -45.53
C ALA A 537 -125.81 -24.84 -45.56
N LEU A 538 -125.53 -25.77 -44.65
CA LEU A 538 -126.28 -27.02 -44.50
C LEU A 538 -127.76 -26.75 -44.16
N ASN A 539 -128.01 -25.83 -43.22
CA ASN A 539 -129.37 -25.42 -42.87
C ASN A 539 -130.09 -24.79 -44.08
N ALA A 540 -129.40 -23.97 -44.86
CA ALA A 540 -129.94 -23.38 -46.09
C ALA A 540 -130.21 -24.44 -47.17
N ALA A 541 -129.34 -25.44 -47.34
CA ALA A 541 -129.53 -26.55 -48.27
C ALA A 541 -130.74 -27.43 -47.88
N ILE A 542 -130.93 -27.70 -46.58
CA ILE A 542 -132.12 -28.41 -46.06
C ILE A 542 -133.39 -27.61 -46.36
N GLN A 543 -133.41 -26.31 -46.07
CA GLN A 543 -134.56 -25.44 -46.35
C GLN A 543 -134.86 -25.33 -47.86
N ALA A 544 -133.82 -25.26 -48.70
CA ALA A 544 -133.96 -25.23 -50.15
C ALA A 544 -134.50 -26.56 -50.71
N SER A 545 -134.10 -27.69 -50.12
CA SER A 545 -134.66 -29.02 -50.44
C SER A 545 -136.13 -29.15 -50.05
N MET A 546 -136.52 -28.58 -48.89
CA MET A 546 -137.92 -28.53 -48.44
C MET A 546 -138.83 -27.66 -49.32
N ALA A 547 -138.29 -26.64 -50.00
CA ALA A 547 -139.02 -25.75 -50.90
C ALA A 547 -139.27 -26.34 -52.32
N GLY A 548 -138.77 -27.55 -52.61
CA GLY A 548 -139.00 -28.25 -53.88
C GLY A 548 -138.43 -27.52 -55.10
N GLU A 549 -139.17 -27.48 -56.21
CA GLU A 549 -138.73 -26.84 -57.48
C GLU A 549 -138.41 -25.34 -57.33
N ALA A 550 -139.06 -24.62 -56.41
CA ALA A 550 -138.81 -23.19 -56.17
C ALA A 550 -137.47 -22.92 -55.44
N GLY A 551 -136.96 -23.90 -54.69
CA GLY A 551 -135.71 -23.78 -53.90
C GLY A 551 -134.44 -24.20 -54.66
N ARG A 552 -134.56 -24.70 -55.89
CA ARG A 552 -133.47 -25.35 -56.62
C ARG A 552 -132.27 -24.43 -56.89
N GLY A 553 -132.50 -23.14 -57.18
CA GLY A 553 -131.42 -22.15 -57.32
C GLY A 553 -130.72 -21.82 -56.00
N PHE A 554 -131.47 -21.80 -54.89
CA PHE A 554 -130.92 -21.59 -53.54
C PHE A 554 -130.13 -22.79 -53.05
N ALA A 555 -130.54 -24.02 -53.38
CA ALA A 555 -129.83 -25.25 -53.02
C ALA A 555 -128.41 -25.28 -53.63
N VAL A 556 -128.27 -24.88 -54.90
CA VAL A 556 -126.95 -24.82 -55.57
C VAL A 556 -126.02 -23.80 -54.91
N VAL A 557 -126.55 -22.65 -54.50
CA VAL A 557 -125.76 -21.63 -53.78
C VAL A 557 -125.38 -22.14 -52.39
N ALA A 558 -126.29 -22.80 -51.69
CA ALA A 558 -126.02 -23.37 -50.37
C ALA A 558 -124.94 -24.47 -50.43
N ASP A 559 -124.98 -25.37 -51.41
CA ASP A 559 -123.96 -26.40 -51.64
C ASP A 559 -122.58 -25.76 -51.94
N GLU A 560 -122.54 -24.69 -52.75
CA GLU A 560 -121.26 -24.02 -53.06
C GLU A 560 -120.70 -23.25 -51.85
N VAL A 561 -121.55 -22.65 -51.02
CA VAL A 561 -121.15 -22.02 -49.74
C VAL A 561 -120.66 -23.08 -48.76
N GLN A 562 -121.32 -24.24 -48.69
CA GLN A 562 -120.88 -25.37 -47.86
C GLN A 562 -119.49 -25.84 -48.29
N ARG A 563 -119.30 -26.06 -49.59
CA ARG A 563 -118.00 -26.48 -50.17
C ARG A 563 -116.91 -25.45 -49.94
N LEU A 564 -117.23 -24.15 -50.00
CA LEU A 564 -116.30 -23.06 -49.70
C LEU A 564 -115.93 -23.03 -48.21
N ALA A 565 -116.90 -23.27 -47.33
CA ALA A 565 -116.69 -23.37 -45.88
C ALA A 565 -115.80 -24.56 -45.52
N GLU A 566 -116.05 -25.76 -46.08
CA GLU A 566 -115.21 -26.94 -45.90
C GLU A 566 -113.78 -26.72 -46.41
N ARG A 567 -113.61 -26.08 -47.58
CA ARG A 567 -112.28 -25.70 -48.09
C ARG A 567 -111.58 -24.68 -47.20
N SER A 568 -112.32 -23.72 -46.66
CA SER A 568 -111.78 -22.70 -45.75
C SER A 568 -111.34 -23.34 -44.44
N ALA A 569 -112.14 -24.23 -43.85
CA ALA A 569 -111.82 -24.99 -42.65
C ALA A 569 -110.58 -25.88 -42.83
N SER A 570 -110.47 -26.55 -44.00
CA SER A 570 -109.28 -27.34 -44.34
C SER A 570 -108.02 -26.48 -44.47
N ALA A 571 -108.13 -25.31 -45.12
CA ALA A 571 -107.01 -24.37 -45.24
C ALA A 571 -106.60 -23.77 -43.90
N THR A 572 -107.56 -23.39 -43.03
CA THR A 572 -107.26 -22.91 -41.68
C THR A 572 -106.57 -23.97 -40.84
N LYS A 573 -106.96 -25.25 -40.95
CA LYS A 573 -106.27 -26.36 -40.26
C LYS A 573 -104.81 -26.52 -40.67
N GLN A 574 -104.51 -26.33 -41.96
CA GLN A 574 -103.13 -26.34 -42.47
C GLN A 574 -102.34 -25.14 -41.92
N ILE A 575 -102.93 -23.95 -41.90
CA ILE A 575 -102.30 -22.75 -41.31
C ILE A 575 -102.10 -22.93 -39.80
N GLU A 576 -103.07 -23.49 -39.08
CA GLU A 576 -102.97 -23.80 -37.65
C GLU A 576 -101.77 -24.70 -37.36
N THR A 577 -101.58 -25.73 -38.19
CA THR A 577 -100.43 -26.63 -38.08
C THR A 577 -99.11 -25.88 -38.30
N LEU A 578 -99.02 -25.05 -39.35
CA LEU A 578 -97.83 -24.22 -39.62
C LEU A 578 -97.53 -23.24 -38.48
N VAL A 579 -98.54 -22.56 -37.96
CA VAL A 579 -98.39 -21.61 -36.84
C VAL A 579 -97.92 -22.34 -35.59
N LYS A 580 -98.44 -23.54 -35.31
CA LYS A 580 -98.01 -24.36 -34.18
C LYS A 580 -96.55 -24.83 -34.32
N THR A 581 -96.11 -25.16 -35.53
CA THR A 581 -94.69 -25.44 -35.81
C THR A 581 -93.85 -24.19 -35.55
N ILE A 582 -94.24 -23.01 -36.07
CA ILE A 582 -93.51 -21.75 -35.81
C ILE A 582 -93.42 -21.44 -34.31
N GLN A 583 -94.51 -21.65 -33.56
CA GLN A 583 -94.51 -21.47 -32.09
C GLN A 583 -93.54 -22.43 -31.39
N THR A 584 -93.46 -23.68 -31.84
CA THR A 584 -92.54 -24.68 -31.30
C THR A 584 -91.09 -24.29 -31.61
N ASP A 585 -90.79 -23.98 -32.88
CA ASP A 585 -89.46 -23.61 -33.35
C ASP A 585 -88.96 -22.30 -32.68
N THR A 586 -89.85 -21.32 -32.49
CA THR A 586 -89.51 -20.07 -31.79
C THR A 586 -89.23 -20.31 -30.32
N ASN A 587 -89.97 -21.18 -29.64
CA ASN A 587 -89.71 -21.54 -28.26
C ASN A 587 -88.38 -22.30 -28.11
N GLU A 588 -88.10 -23.26 -28.99
CA GLU A 588 -86.80 -23.96 -29.03
C GLU A 588 -85.63 -23.00 -29.28
N ALA A 589 -85.81 -22.03 -30.19
CA ALA A 589 -84.79 -21.02 -30.47
C ALA A 589 -84.51 -20.12 -29.24
N VAL A 590 -85.53 -19.75 -28.46
CA VAL A 590 -85.35 -18.99 -27.21
C VAL A 590 -84.55 -19.79 -26.19
N ILE A 591 -84.89 -21.08 -25.97
CA ILE A 591 -84.16 -21.96 -25.05
C ILE A 591 -82.69 -22.08 -25.49
N SER A 592 -82.43 -22.27 -26.78
CA SER A 592 -81.08 -22.33 -27.35
C SER A 592 -80.30 -21.01 -27.13
N MET A 593 -80.95 -19.86 -27.25
CA MET A 593 -80.34 -18.56 -26.97
C MET A 593 -80.00 -18.35 -25.49
N GLU A 594 -80.86 -18.79 -24.57
CA GLU A 594 -80.56 -18.74 -23.13
C GLU A 594 -79.36 -19.63 -22.78
N GLN A 595 -79.31 -20.85 -23.33
CA GLN A 595 -78.17 -21.74 -23.15
C GLN A 595 -76.88 -21.16 -23.73
N THR A 596 -76.94 -20.58 -24.94
CA THR A 596 -75.78 -19.92 -25.56
C THR A 596 -75.33 -18.70 -24.73
N THR A 597 -76.27 -17.94 -24.15
CA THR A 597 -75.94 -16.83 -23.25
C THR A 597 -75.15 -17.31 -22.04
N SER A 598 -75.55 -18.43 -21.43
CA SER A 598 -74.83 -19.05 -20.32
C SER A 598 -73.41 -19.47 -20.73
N GLU A 599 -73.23 -20.05 -21.91
CA GLU A 599 -71.91 -20.45 -22.43
C GLU A 599 -71.00 -19.25 -22.71
N VAL A 600 -71.54 -18.15 -23.26
CA VAL A 600 -70.79 -16.92 -23.48
C VAL A 600 -70.34 -16.30 -22.15
N VAL A 601 -71.20 -16.27 -21.13
CA VAL A 601 -70.83 -15.80 -19.79
C VAL A 601 -69.73 -16.68 -19.19
N ARG A 602 -69.83 -18.00 -19.34
CA ARG A 602 -68.78 -18.94 -18.91
C ARG A 602 -67.46 -18.69 -19.64
N GLY A 603 -67.50 -18.46 -20.95
CA GLY A 603 -66.32 -18.13 -21.77
C GLY A 603 -65.68 -16.79 -21.38
N ALA A 604 -66.48 -15.78 -21.06
CA ALA A 604 -66.02 -14.49 -20.56
C ALA A 604 -65.31 -14.63 -19.20
N ASN A 605 -65.88 -15.42 -18.27
CA ASN A 605 -65.25 -15.70 -16.98
C ASN A 605 -63.92 -16.45 -17.12
N LEU A 606 -63.86 -17.48 -17.97
CA LEU A 606 -62.61 -18.21 -18.22
C LEU A 606 -61.53 -17.31 -18.84
N SER A 607 -61.93 -16.42 -19.74
CA SER A 607 -61.02 -15.41 -20.31
C SER A 607 -60.52 -14.45 -19.22
N LYS A 608 -61.40 -14.01 -18.32
CA LYS A 608 -61.02 -13.18 -17.18
C LYS A 608 -60.01 -13.86 -16.27
N ASP A 609 -60.20 -15.14 -15.95
CA ASP A 609 -59.26 -15.91 -15.14
C ASP A 609 -57.89 -16.02 -15.82
N ALA A 610 -57.85 -16.22 -17.14
CA ALA A 610 -56.61 -16.19 -17.91
C ALA A 610 -55.92 -14.81 -17.85
N GLY A 611 -56.70 -13.71 -17.86
CA GLY A 611 -56.20 -12.35 -17.71
C GLY A 611 -55.54 -12.12 -16.35
N VAL A 612 -56.16 -12.62 -15.27
CA VAL A 612 -55.57 -12.56 -13.91
C VAL A 612 -54.25 -13.33 -13.83
N ALA A 613 -54.17 -14.53 -14.43
CA ALA A 613 -52.94 -15.30 -14.46
C ALA A 613 -51.80 -14.59 -15.22
N LEU A 614 -52.12 -13.86 -16.30
CA LEU A 614 -51.14 -13.06 -17.05
C LEU A 614 -50.64 -11.85 -16.24
N ASP A 615 -51.52 -11.19 -15.48
CA ASP A 615 -51.14 -10.11 -14.57
C ASP A 615 -50.22 -10.59 -13.44
N GLU A 616 -50.47 -11.80 -12.92
CA GLU A 616 -49.60 -12.45 -11.94
C GLU A 616 -48.22 -12.78 -12.54
N ILE A 617 -48.17 -13.32 -13.77
CA ILE A 617 -46.90 -13.56 -14.50
C ILE A 617 -46.14 -12.25 -14.71
N GLN A 618 -46.83 -11.17 -15.07
CA GLN A 618 -46.22 -9.85 -15.23
C GLN A 618 -45.57 -9.40 -13.93
N THR A 619 -46.31 -9.45 -12.81
CA THR A 619 -45.82 -9.07 -11.48
C THR A 619 -44.61 -9.89 -11.05
N VAL A 620 -44.67 -11.22 -11.19
CA VAL A 620 -43.56 -12.12 -10.83
C VAL A 620 -42.34 -11.85 -11.71
N SER A 621 -42.53 -11.64 -13.01
CA SER A 621 -41.43 -11.36 -13.95
C SER A 621 -40.75 -10.02 -13.66
N THR A 622 -41.52 -8.99 -13.31
CA THR A 622 -40.97 -7.70 -12.87
C THR A 622 -40.15 -7.84 -11.58
N ASN A 623 -40.64 -8.62 -10.61
CA ASN A 623 -39.88 -8.88 -9.39
C ASN A 623 -38.61 -9.69 -9.67
N LEU A 624 -38.68 -10.66 -10.61
CA LEU A 624 -37.53 -11.43 -11.05
C LEU A 624 -36.44 -10.53 -11.66
N ALA A 625 -36.82 -9.59 -12.54
CA ALA A 625 -35.90 -8.64 -13.14
C ALA A 625 -35.16 -7.79 -12.07
N LYS A 626 -35.88 -7.31 -11.04
CA LYS A 626 -35.28 -6.58 -9.91
C LYS A 626 -34.29 -7.44 -9.12
N LEU A 627 -34.66 -8.67 -8.79
CA LEU A 627 -33.78 -9.59 -8.05
C LEU A 627 -32.51 -9.91 -8.84
N ILE A 628 -32.64 -10.10 -10.15
CA ILE A 628 -31.51 -10.37 -11.03
C ILE A 628 -30.59 -9.14 -11.15
N SER A 629 -31.15 -7.93 -11.21
CA SER A 629 -30.36 -6.69 -11.15
C SER A 629 -29.51 -6.63 -9.87
N ASN A 630 -30.10 -6.97 -8.72
CA ASN A 630 -29.37 -7.02 -7.45
C ASN A 630 -28.25 -8.07 -7.46
N ILE A 631 -28.45 -9.23 -8.13
CA ILE A 631 -27.41 -10.24 -8.30
C ILE A 631 -26.27 -9.70 -9.16
N SER A 632 -26.56 -8.99 -10.25
CA SER A 632 -25.54 -8.36 -11.10
C SER A 632 -24.72 -7.33 -10.31
N ASP A 633 -25.38 -6.49 -9.51
CA ASP A 633 -24.69 -5.49 -8.69
C ASP A 633 -23.82 -6.13 -7.59
N ALA A 634 -24.34 -7.18 -6.93
CA ALA A 634 -23.57 -7.96 -5.95
C ALA A 634 -22.36 -8.64 -6.60
N ALA A 635 -22.51 -9.22 -7.79
CA ALA A 635 -21.41 -9.82 -8.54
C ALA A 635 -20.33 -8.79 -8.88
N LYS A 636 -20.71 -7.58 -9.36
CA LYS A 636 -19.75 -6.50 -9.62
C LYS A 636 -18.96 -6.10 -8.37
N LEU A 637 -19.62 -5.98 -7.22
CA LEU A 637 -18.96 -5.69 -5.93
C LEU A 637 -18.00 -6.81 -5.52
N GLN A 638 -18.40 -8.06 -5.75
CA GLN A 638 -17.58 -9.23 -5.43
C GLN A 638 -16.36 -9.33 -6.36
N SER A 639 -16.49 -8.96 -7.64
CA SER A 639 -15.37 -8.88 -8.61
C SER A 639 -14.35 -7.82 -8.17
N ALA A 640 -14.81 -6.63 -7.78
CA ALA A 640 -13.94 -5.60 -7.22
C ALA A 640 -13.21 -6.08 -5.94
N SER A 641 -13.92 -6.80 -5.07
CA SER A 641 -13.33 -7.39 -3.85
C SER A 641 -12.27 -8.44 -4.19
N ALA A 642 -12.53 -9.32 -5.16
CA ALA A 642 -11.55 -10.29 -5.63
C ALA A 642 -10.28 -9.59 -6.20
N GLY A 643 -10.46 -8.48 -6.94
CA GLY A 643 -9.36 -7.64 -7.40
C GLY A 643 -8.50 -7.09 -6.24
N HIS A 644 -9.13 -6.58 -5.18
CA HIS A 644 -8.41 -6.12 -3.98
C HIS A 644 -7.66 -7.25 -3.27
N ILE A 645 -8.26 -8.44 -3.15
CA ILE A 645 -7.59 -9.60 -2.53
C ILE A 645 -6.39 -10.03 -3.40
N ALA A 646 -6.51 -10.02 -4.74
CA ALA A 646 -5.40 -10.32 -5.64
C ALA A 646 -4.23 -9.32 -5.46
N THR A 647 -4.52 -8.02 -5.37
CA THR A 647 -3.49 -7.01 -5.05
C THR A 647 -2.85 -7.27 -3.69
N THR A 648 -3.65 -7.63 -2.69
CA THR A 648 -3.14 -7.95 -1.35
C THR A 648 -2.21 -9.17 -1.38
N MET A 649 -2.55 -10.21 -2.12
CA MET A 649 -1.69 -11.38 -2.29
C MET A 649 -0.34 -11.03 -2.94
N ASN A 650 -0.31 -10.10 -3.90
CA ASN A 650 0.95 -9.60 -4.47
C ASN A 650 1.83 -8.91 -3.41
N VAL A 651 1.24 -8.11 -2.53
CA VAL A 651 1.96 -7.48 -1.42
C VAL A 651 2.50 -8.53 -0.44
N VAL A 652 1.70 -9.53 -0.09
CA VAL A 652 2.14 -10.63 0.78
C VAL A 652 3.28 -11.40 0.11
N GLN A 653 3.21 -11.67 -1.20
CA GLN A 653 4.28 -12.31 -1.95
C GLN A 653 5.60 -11.53 -1.89
N GLU A 654 5.54 -10.20 -2.01
CA GLU A 654 6.70 -9.33 -1.90
C GLU A 654 7.30 -9.37 -0.48
N ILE A 655 6.47 -9.30 0.56
CA ILE A 655 6.90 -9.42 1.96
C ILE A 655 7.54 -10.80 2.20
N THR A 656 6.96 -11.88 1.67
CA THR A 656 7.54 -13.23 1.77
C THR A 656 8.90 -13.28 1.08
N SER A 657 9.05 -12.67 -0.10
CA SER A 657 10.35 -12.59 -0.80
C SER A 657 11.40 -11.83 -0.01
N GLN A 658 11.04 -10.69 0.59
CA GLN A 658 11.92 -9.91 1.46
C GLN A 658 12.31 -10.69 2.71
N THR A 659 11.35 -11.41 3.32
CA THR A 659 11.58 -12.27 4.49
C THR A 659 12.57 -13.39 4.17
N THR A 660 12.42 -14.03 3.01
CA THR A 660 13.38 -15.04 2.53
C THR A 660 14.78 -14.45 2.37
N SER A 661 14.91 -13.26 1.76
CA SER A 661 16.21 -12.59 1.62
C SER A 661 16.84 -12.27 2.97
N ALA A 662 16.08 -11.66 3.89
CA ALA A 662 16.55 -11.33 5.23
C ALA A 662 16.95 -12.57 6.04
N THR A 663 16.26 -13.69 5.82
CA THR A 663 16.59 -14.99 6.41
C THR A 663 17.96 -15.48 5.91
N PHE A 664 18.25 -15.36 4.61
CA PHE A 664 19.58 -15.69 4.07
C PHE A 664 20.69 -14.79 4.62
N ASP A 665 20.45 -13.48 4.75
CA ASP A 665 21.42 -12.55 5.33
C ASP A 665 21.68 -12.84 6.81
N THR A 666 20.64 -13.24 7.54
CA THR A 666 20.75 -13.69 8.94
C THR A 666 21.57 -14.97 9.03
N ALA A 667 21.31 -15.97 8.18
CA ALA A 667 22.09 -17.21 8.14
C ALA A 667 23.57 -16.93 7.89
N ARG A 668 23.88 -16.00 6.98
CA ARG A 668 25.26 -15.59 6.72
C ARG A 668 25.90 -14.94 7.95
N SER A 669 25.21 -14.00 8.58
CA SER A 669 25.72 -13.29 9.77
C SER A 669 25.95 -14.25 10.95
N VAL A 670 25.06 -15.22 11.13
CA VAL A 670 25.18 -16.27 12.16
C VAL A 670 26.37 -17.18 11.87
N SER A 671 26.61 -17.53 10.60
CA SER A 671 27.79 -18.30 10.19
C SER A 671 29.10 -17.52 10.45
N GLU A 672 29.13 -16.22 10.14
CA GLU A 672 30.27 -15.36 10.46
C GLU A 672 30.52 -15.26 11.98
N LEU A 673 29.46 -15.12 12.79
CA LEU A 673 29.55 -15.12 14.25
C LEU A 673 30.06 -16.46 14.81
N ALA A 674 29.60 -17.59 14.26
CA ALA A 674 30.08 -18.91 14.64
C ALA A 674 31.59 -19.05 14.38
N ASN A 675 32.07 -18.56 13.23
CA ASN A 675 33.50 -18.54 12.91
C ASN A 675 34.31 -17.62 13.85
N MET A 676 33.76 -16.45 14.21
CA MET A 676 34.40 -15.54 15.17
C MET A 676 34.49 -16.16 16.57
N ALA A 677 33.43 -16.83 17.04
CA ALA A 677 33.43 -17.51 18.32
C ALA A 677 34.45 -18.67 18.36
N GLU A 678 34.57 -19.42 17.26
CA GLU A 678 35.60 -20.46 17.14
C GLU A 678 37.01 -19.87 17.14
N SER A 679 37.25 -18.78 16.39
CA SER A 679 38.55 -18.11 16.39
C SER A 679 38.93 -17.51 17.76
N LEU A 680 37.95 -16.99 18.50
CA LEU A 680 38.16 -16.51 19.87
C LEU A 680 38.51 -17.65 20.82
N ARG A 681 37.84 -18.81 20.68
CA ARG A 681 38.13 -20.04 21.43
C ARG A 681 39.54 -20.55 21.13
N GLU A 682 39.92 -20.64 19.85
CA GLU A 682 41.28 -21.03 19.44
C GLU A 682 42.34 -20.09 20.04
N SER A 683 42.10 -18.78 20.00
CA SER A 683 43.05 -17.77 20.51
C SER A 683 43.33 -17.87 22.02
N VAL A 684 42.42 -18.47 22.79
CA VAL A 684 42.61 -18.69 24.24
C VAL A 684 43.01 -20.12 24.60
N THR A 685 42.98 -21.06 23.65
CA THR A 685 43.32 -22.47 23.86
C THR A 685 44.82 -22.67 24.11
N ASP A 686 45.66 -21.75 23.63
CA ASP A 686 47.11 -21.76 23.89
C ASP A 686 47.44 -21.49 25.37
N PHE A 687 46.51 -20.90 26.14
CA PHE A 687 46.67 -20.71 27.58
C PHE A 687 46.31 -21.99 28.35
N LYS A 688 47.28 -22.55 29.08
CA LYS A 688 47.06 -23.77 29.87
C LYS A 688 46.49 -23.43 31.24
N LEU A 689 45.26 -23.85 31.49
CA LEU A 689 44.62 -23.72 32.80
C LEU A 689 44.89 -24.96 33.67
N PRO A 690 44.87 -24.83 35.01
CA PRO A 690 44.85 -25.99 35.91
C PRO A 690 43.55 -26.78 35.72
N GLU A 691 43.64 -28.12 35.76
CA GLU A 691 42.49 -29.03 35.66
C GLU A 691 41.47 -28.85 36.78
#